data_AF-A7Z176-F1
#
_entry.id   AF-A7Z176-F1
#
_cell.length_a   1.000
_cell.length_b   1.000
_cell.length_c   1.000
_cell.angle_alpha   90.00
_cell.angle_beta   90.00
_cell.angle_gamma   90.00
#
_symmetry.space_group_name_H-M   'P 1'
#
loop_
_entity.id
_entity.type
_entity.pdbx_description
1 polymer ?
#
loop_
_entity_poly.entity_id
_entity_poly.type
_entity_poly.pdbx_seq_one_letter_code
_entity_poly.pdbx_strand_id
1 'polypeptide(L)'
;MKKQRLIAAGNGMAGIRCIEHILKMNRDMFEIVIFGSEPHPNYNRILLSSVLQGEVSLDDITLNSREWYEKNGITLYTGETVVDIDTERQVVTTDRKRSMTYDQIILATGSSPYILPIPGADKEGVYGFRTIEDCQSLINAASRYQKAAVIGAGLLGLEAAVGLRQLGMDVSVIHHSSAIMQKQLDQTASRLLQKELERKGLVFLLEKGTASITGNSRAEGIRFKDSSSIEADLIVMAAGVRPNIRLAPSAGLSVNRGIIVNQFMQTNKPNVYAVGECAEHDGIVYGLAPPLYEQGKVLAQHLCGVPCEGFQGFAQSAALKIAGIDVWSAGKVHEDEHTAGILFHDEHAGIYKKALFEDDKPAGFILFGDTRGKQRLLDSLVKQRDISIVKKQLMEPDQGGISFESMPPHETICQCSSVTKGSIEEAVNKYGLKTAEEVKHMTKASGSCGGCRPLVEDLLKYMASDDYTKPSRQPSFCGCTDLTEEEVIAEICRRPFTDAAEVMREIGWKTENGCRICIPALHYYLERTRPDFMQFNEISAEETCTLIPQMYGGLTSAAELKNIADVIEAYGIPGVSMTDSHRLRLSGIRPNDLASIRKALNMPVFSPRHRWTIQIRACTCGQHRSFQELASRIERDTDTLAVSAYVSVSLSCENNCTDAYIQDIGAIQTQTGWEIYIGGFRGKQARAGSLFCVTDNEDSTAAMMKGLIQYYRETAHYNEAIYQWVDRLGLVHIREMLFEEDMRTQLLKNLRSDISLLQNLSAGKTPYERMKLFD
;
A
#
# COMPACT_ATOMS: atom_id res chain seq x y z
N MET A 1 -33.29 11.74 9.37
CA MET A 1 -32.54 12.72 10.20
C MET A 1 -32.25 13.94 9.33
N LYS A 2 -32.23 15.15 9.91
CA LYS A 2 -31.86 16.37 9.17
C LYS A 2 -30.36 16.33 8.87
N LYS A 3 -29.93 16.59 7.63
CA LYS A 3 -28.51 16.65 7.26
C LYS A 3 -27.82 17.76 8.06
N GLN A 4 -26.60 17.51 8.53
CA GLN A 4 -25.78 18.54 9.16
C GLN A 4 -25.21 19.46 8.09
N ARG A 5 -25.12 20.76 8.33
CA ARG A 5 -24.53 21.69 7.37
C ARG A 5 -23.02 21.75 7.52
N LEU A 6 -22.33 21.37 6.44
CA LEU A 6 -20.89 21.44 6.31
C LEU A 6 -20.50 22.59 5.39
N ILE A 7 -19.78 23.58 5.90
CA ILE A 7 -19.22 24.67 5.11
C ILE A 7 -17.75 24.38 4.78
N ALA A 8 -17.35 24.53 3.53
CA ALA A 8 -15.94 24.58 3.14
C ALA A 8 -15.55 26.00 2.70
N ALA A 9 -14.62 26.63 3.42
CA ALA A 9 -14.02 27.90 3.05
C ALA A 9 -12.76 27.64 2.21
N GLY A 10 -12.95 27.59 0.89
CA GLY A 10 -11.90 27.31 -0.10
C GLY A 10 -12.32 26.21 -1.08
N ASN A 11 -12.36 26.55 -2.38
CA ASN A 11 -12.67 25.63 -3.47
C ASN A 11 -11.41 25.01 -4.10
N GLY A 12 -10.36 24.77 -3.29
CA GLY A 12 -9.07 24.25 -3.73
C GLY A 12 -8.98 22.72 -3.77
N MET A 13 -7.87 22.20 -4.28
CA MET A 13 -7.64 20.75 -4.45
C MET A 13 -7.79 19.96 -3.14
N ALA A 14 -7.26 20.46 -2.02
CA ALA A 14 -7.29 19.77 -0.73
C ALA A 14 -8.71 19.70 -0.13
N GLY A 15 -9.41 20.83 -0.08
CA GLY A 15 -10.77 20.91 0.45
C GLY A 15 -11.73 20.05 -0.36
N ILE A 16 -11.69 20.14 -1.70
CA ILE A 16 -12.57 19.33 -2.55
C ILE A 16 -12.22 17.85 -2.48
N ARG A 17 -10.94 17.48 -2.32
CA ARG A 17 -10.58 16.07 -2.08
C ARG A 17 -11.23 15.53 -0.79
N CYS A 18 -11.26 16.32 0.28
CA CYS A 18 -11.99 15.96 1.51
C CYS A 18 -13.49 15.73 1.23
N ILE A 19 -14.12 16.65 0.51
CA ILE A 19 -15.54 16.52 0.10
C ILE A 19 -15.77 15.26 -0.76
N GLU A 20 -14.90 14.97 -1.73
CA GLU A 20 -14.98 13.75 -2.54
C GLU A 20 -14.96 12.47 -1.67
N HIS A 21 -14.13 12.43 -0.63
CA HIS A 21 -14.09 11.30 0.31
C HIS A 21 -15.36 11.21 1.17
N ILE A 22 -15.87 12.34 1.66
CA ILE A 22 -17.14 12.40 2.40
C ILE A 22 -18.28 11.83 1.56
N LEU A 23 -18.40 12.25 0.29
CA LEU A 23 -19.45 11.77 -0.61
C LEU A 23 -19.36 10.27 -0.93
N LYS A 24 -18.14 9.71 -0.93
CA LYS A 24 -17.90 8.27 -1.11
C LYS A 24 -18.30 7.46 0.13
N MET A 25 -18.05 8.00 1.32
CA MET A 25 -18.32 7.31 2.59
C MET A 25 -19.79 7.45 3.00
N ASN A 26 -20.32 8.67 2.98
CA ASN A 26 -21.70 8.96 3.37
C ASN A 26 -22.24 10.23 2.70
N ARG A 27 -22.91 10.05 1.55
CA ARG A 27 -23.48 11.15 0.76
C ARG A 27 -24.63 11.89 1.46
N ASP A 28 -25.30 11.23 2.41
CA ASP A 28 -26.51 11.77 3.04
C ASP A 28 -26.29 12.39 4.41
N MET A 29 -25.04 12.41 4.88
CA MET A 29 -24.69 12.99 6.18
C MET A 29 -24.78 14.52 6.21
N PHE A 30 -24.30 15.17 5.14
CA PHE A 30 -24.10 16.62 5.12
C PHE A 30 -24.90 17.35 4.02
N GLU A 31 -25.40 18.54 4.35
CA GLU A 31 -25.73 19.61 3.40
C GLU A 31 -24.43 20.42 3.18
N ILE A 32 -23.85 20.32 1.99
CA ILE A 32 -22.50 20.86 1.71
C ILE A 32 -22.61 22.20 1.00
N VAL A 33 -21.93 23.21 1.56
CA VAL A 33 -21.82 24.54 0.96
C VAL A 33 -20.35 24.95 0.86
N ILE A 34 -19.92 25.43 -0.30
CA ILE A 34 -18.52 25.75 -0.58
C ILE A 34 -18.42 27.19 -1.04
N PHE A 35 -17.51 27.95 -0.42
CA PHE A 35 -17.14 29.30 -0.84
C PHE A 35 -15.74 29.30 -1.45
N GLY A 36 -15.59 29.89 -2.63
CA GLY A 36 -14.32 30.06 -3.31
C GLY A 36 -14.13 31.49 -3.79
N SER A 37 -12.97 32.08 -3.47
CA SER A 37 -12.64 33.45 -3.89
C SER A 37 -12.46 33.59 -5.40
N GLU A 38 -12.06 32.53 -6.10
CA GLU A 38 -11.89 32.51 -7.55
C GLU A 38 -13.24 32.26 -8.27
N PRO A 39 -13.47 32.84 -9.46
CA PRO A 39 -14.73 32.72 -10.21
C PRO A 39 -14.91 31.37 -10.92
N HIS A 40 -14.07 30.38 -10.62
CA HIS A 40 -13.97 29.11 -11.32
C HIS A 40 -14.38 27.91 -10.43
N PRO A 41 -14.83 26.79 -11.04
CA PRO A 41 -14.82 25.48 -10.39
C PRO A 41 -13.42 25.08 -9.92
N ASN A 42 -13.30 24.01 -9.12
CA ASN A 42 -11.97 23.60 -8.68
C ASN A 42 -11.14 23.02 -9.83
N TYR A 43 -9.87 23.34 -9.83
CA TYR A 43 -8.93 22.93 -10.88
C TYR A 43 -7.60 22.49 -10.28
N ASN A 44 -6.82 21.81 -11.11
CA ASN A 44 -5.50 21.35 -10.77
C ASN A 44 -4.48 22.47 -10.95
N ARG A 45 -4.18 23.15 -9.85
CA ARG A 45 -3.28 24.28 -9.81
C ARG A 45 -1.82 23.95 -10.13
N ILE A 46 -1.43 22.68 -10.01
CA ILE A 46 -0.07 22.22 -10.35
C ILE A 46 0.17 22.34 -11.86
N LEU A 47 -0.88 22.20 -12.67
CA LEU A 47 -0.78 22.23 -14.13
C LEU A 47 -0.84 23.65 -14.72
N LEU A 48 -0.92 24.70 -13.91
CA LEU A 48 -0.88 26.08 -14.42
C LEU A 48 0.43 26.39 -15.16
N SER A 49 1.54 25.76 -14.76
CA SER A 49 2.80 25.85 -15.50
C SER A 49 2.72 25.21 -16.88
N SER A 50 2.10 24.03 -16.99
CA SER A 50 1.83 23.39 -18.30
C SER A 50 0.87 24.21 -19.17
N VAL A 51 -0.12 24.89 -18.58
CA VAL A 51 -0.98 25.84 -19.31
C VAL A 51 -0.15 27.01 -19.85
N LEU A 52 0.72 27.60 -19.02
CA LEU A 52 1.61 28.68 -19.44
C LEU A 52 2.57 28.24 -20.55
N GLN A 53 2.99 26.98 -20.54
CA GLN A 53 3.82 26.34 -21.57
C GLN A 53 3.04 25.97 -22.84
N GLY A 54 1.71 26.09 -22.84
CA GLY A 54 0.84 25.74 -23.96
C GLY A 54 0.64 24.23 -24.17
N GLU A 55 1.00 23.41 -23.19
CA GLU A 55 0.90 21.94 -23.26
C GLU A 55 -0.54 21.44 -23.02
N VAL A 56 -1.30 22.16 -22.19
CA VAL A 56 -2.68 21.83 -21.80
C VAL A 56 -3.53 23.09 -21.77
N SER A 57 -4.84 22.96 -22.01
CA SER A 57 -5.78 24.08 -21.92
C SER A 57 -6.24 24.34 -20.48
N LEU A 58 -6.86 25.50 -20.23
CA LEU A 58 -7.50 25.80 -18.95
C LEU A 58 -8.67 24.85 -18.64
N ASP A 59 -9.35 24.34 -19.67
CA ASP A 59 -10.44 23.40 -19.48
C ASP A 59 -9.91 22.03 -19.03
N ASP A 60 -8.76 21.59 -19.57
CA ASP A 60 -8.12 20.29 -19.25
C ASP A 60 -7.67 20.15 -17.79
N ILE A 61 -7.43 21.29 -17.13
CA ILE A 61 -7.02 21.32 -15.73
C ILE A 61 -8.20 21.36 -14.75
N THR A 62 -9.43 21.50 -15.23
CA THR A 62 -10.62 21.45 -14.36
C THR A 62 -10.79 20.07 -13.74
N LEU A 63 -10.93 20.00 -12.42
CA LEU A 63 -11.00 18.72 -11.69
C LEU A 63 -12.43 18.22 -11.54
N ASN A 64 -13.37 19.11 -11.20
CA ASN A 64 -14.79 18.82 -11.17
C ASN A 64 -15.54 19.94 -11.90
N SER A 65 -16.40 19.56 -12.83
CA SER A 65 -17.23 20.49 -13.60
C SER A 65 -18.35 21.07 -12.74
N ARG A 66 -19.03 22.12 -13.22
CA ARG A 66 -20.18 22.71 -12.50
C ARG A 66 -21.29 21.68 -12.29
N GLU A 67 -21.55 20.84 -13.29
CA GLU A 67 -22.55 19.77 -13.21
C GLU A 67 -22.22 18.74 -12.12
N TRP A 68 -20.95 18.52 -11.80
CA TRP A 68 -20.56 17.63 -10.70
C TRP A 68 -21.04 18.16 -9.35
N TYR A 69 -20.93 19.46 -9.10
CA TYR A 69 -21.42 20.07 -7.85
C TYR A 69 -22.94 19.93 -7.76
N GLU A 70 -23.66 20.25 -8.84
CA GLU A 70 -25.11 20.14 -8.92
C GLU A 70 -25.59 18.71 -8.69
N LYS A 71 -24.98 17.73 -9.37
CA LYS A 71 -25.32 16.30 -9.26
C LYS A 71 -25.11 15.74 -7.85
N ASN A 72 -24.17 16.30 -7.10
CA ASN A 72 -23.90 15.89 -5.72
C ASN A 72 -24.65 16.76 -4.67
N GLY A 73 -25.51 17.67 -5.10
CA GLY A 73 -26.27 18.54 -4.20
C GLY A 73 -25.39 19.51 -3.41
N ILE A 74 -24.26 19.92 -3.98
CA ILE A 74 -23.32 20.86 -3.35
C ILE A 74 -23.67 22.27 -3.82
N THR A 75 -23.84 23.19 -2.87
CA THR A 75 -24.00 24.61 -3.19
C THR A 75 -22.62 25.26 -3.31
N LEU A 76 -22.23 25.67 -4.52
CA LEU A 76 -20.95 26.34 -4.77
C LEU A 76 -21.15 27.84 -5.02
N TYR A 77 -20.49 28.67 -4.20
CA TYR A 77 -20.37 30.11 -4.39
C TYR A 77 -18.95 30.46 -4.88
N THR A 78 -18.81 30.72 -6.18
CA THR A 78 -17.56 31.19 -6.80
C THR A 78 -17.47 32.72 -6.78
N GLY A 79 -16.26 33.27 -6.63
CA GLY A 79 -16.05 34.72 -6.51
C GLY A 79 -16.64 35.32 -5.22
N GLU A 80 -16.76 34.51 -4.16
CA GLU A 80 -17.29 34.92 -2.85
C GLU A 80 -16.38 34.38 -1.75
N THR A 81 -15.85 35.28 -0.94
CA THR A 81 -14.81 34.99 0.07
C THR A 81 -15.41 35.02 1.46
N VAL A 82 -15.14 33.99 2.27
CA VAL A 82 -15.44 34.04 3.71
C VAL A 82 -14.49 35.05 4.35
N VAL A 83 -15.03 36.05 5.04
CA VAL A 83 -14.25 37.15 5.67
C VAL A 83 -14.31 37.14 7.19
N ASP A 84 -15.29 36.44 7.77
CA ASP A 84 -15.45 36.35 9.22
C ASP A 84 -16.09 35.00 9.63
N ILE A 85 -15.70 34.50 10.80
CA ILE A 85 -16.20 33.25 11.37
C ILE A 85 -16.45 33.48 12.87
N ASP A 86 -17.72 33.47 13.25
CA ASP A 86 -18.14 33.48 14.64
C ASP A 86 -18.22 32.03 15.14
N THR A 87 -17.21 31.62 15.91
CA THR A 87 -17.11 30.24 16.43
C THR A 87 -18.05 29.95 17.59
N GLU A 88 -18.58 30.97 18.26
CA GLU A 88 -19.53 30.81 19.37
C GLU A 88 -20.96 30.63 18.84
N ARG A 89 -21.34 31.44 17.84
CA ARG A 89 -22.65 31.36 17.19
C ARG A 89 -22.69 30.37 16.02
N GLN A 90 -21.53 29.83 15.63
CA GLN A 90 -21.32 28.97 14.48
C GLN A 90 -21.86 29.58 13.18
N VAL A 91 -21.41 30.80 12.86
CA VAL A 91 -21.83 31.56 11.68
C VAL A 91 -20.62 31.98 10.86
N VAL A 92 -20.71 31.86 9.54
CA VAL A 92 -19.77 32.49 8.60
C VAL A 92 -20.38 33.71 7.96
N THR A 93 -19.54 34.72 7.69
CA THR A 93 -19.89 35.90 6.90
C THR A 93 -18.98 36.04 5.69
N THR A 94 -19.54 36.40 4.53
CA THR A 94 -18.79 36.60 3.29
C THR A 94 -18.59 38.08 2.95
N ASP A 95 -17.65 38.36 2.04
CA ASP A 95 -17.41 39.68 1.45
C ASP A 95 -18.65 40.28 0.76
N ARG A 96 -19.60 39.43 0.36
CA ARG A 96 -20.92 39.82 -0.17
C ARG A 96 -21.99 39.99 0.90
N LYS A 97 -21.60 40.08 2.18
CA LYS A 97 -22.49 40.24 3.34
C LYS A 97 -23.49 39.08 3.52
N ARG A 98 -23.22 37.91 2.94
CA ARG A 98 -24.00 36.70 3.23
C ARG A 98 -23.62 36.21 4.61
N SER A 99 -24.61 35.87 5.42
CA SER A 99 -24.42 35.22 6.72
C SER A 99 -25.09 33.85 6.69
N MET A 100 -24.40 32.83 7.18
CA MET A 100 -24.90 31.46 7.18
C MET A 100 -24.40 30.68 8.39
N THR A 101 -25.31 30.00 9.07
CA THR A 101 -24.96 29.08 10.17
C THR A 101 -24.30 27.83 9.62
N TYR A 102 -23.44 27.17 10.40
CA TYR A 102 -22.84 25.88 10.11
C TYR A 102 -22.94 24.93 11.29
N ASP A 103 -23.03 23.62 11.03
CA ASP A 103 -22.80 22.61 12.06
C ASP A 103 -21.31 22.29 12.14
N GLN A 104 -20.62 22.25 11.00
CA GLN A 104 -19.18 22.07 10.87
C GLN A 104 -18.58 22.95 9.76
N ILE A 105 -17.33 23.38 9.92
CA ILE A 105 -16.61 24.17 8.92
C ILE A 105 -15.19 23.64 8.67
N ILE A 106 -14.83 23.53 7.39
CA ILE A 106 -13.50 23.17 6.91
C ILE A 106 -12.84 24.42 6.31
N LEU A 107 -11.72 24.83 6.88
CA LEU A 107 -10.85 25.87 6.33
C LEU A 107 -9.87 25.22 5.35
N ALA A 108 -10.07 25.49 4.07
CA ALA A 108 -9.25 25.00 2.96
C ALA A 108 -8.72 26.18 2.12
N THR A 109 -8.30 27.26 2.81
CA THR A 109 -7.94 28.56 2.23
C THR A 109 -6.61 28.55 1.48
N GLY A 110 -5.83 27.47 1.60
CA GLY A 110 -4.59 27.27 0.87
C GLY A 110 -3.52 28.33 1.20
N SER A 111 -2.80 28.78 0.18
CA SER A 111 -1.74 29.78 0.29
C SER A 111 -1.78 30.78 -0.86
N SER A 112 -1.18 31.96 -0.63
CA SER A 112 -1.01 33.01 -1.64
C SER A 112 0.48 33.24 -1.97
N PRO A 113 0.81 33.71 -3.19
CA PRO A 113 2.18 34.12 -3.52
C PRO A 113 2.75 35.09 -2.51
N TYR A 114 4.02 34.90 -2.16
CA TYR A 114 4.75 35.89 -1.40
C TYR A 114 5.28 36.97 -2.33
N ILE A 115 4.57 38.09 -2.39
CA ILE A 115 5.01 39.31 -3.07
C ILE A 115 6.04 40.01 -2.18
N LEU A 116 7.23 40.26 -2.72
CA LEU A 116 8.31 40.93 -2.00
C LEU A 116 7.89 42.36 -1.63
N PRO A 117 8.08 42.80 -0.38
CA PRO A 117 7.74 44.15 0.05
C PRO A 117 8.82 45.15 -0.38
N ILE A 118 8.94 45.38 -1.68
CA ILE A 118 9.90 46.29 -2.30
C ILE A 118 9.18 47.41 -3.07
N PRO A 119 9.79 48.60 -3.22
CA PRO A 119 9.20 49.68 -4.00
C PRO A 119 8.89 49.24 -5.44
N GLY A 120 7.65 49.49 -5.88
CA GLY A 120 7.15 49.16 -7.21
C GLY A 120 6.60 47.74 -7.37
N ALA A 121 6.45 46.96 -6.29
CA ALA A 121 5.85 45.62 -6.32
C ALA A 121 4.36 45.59 -6.71
N ASP A 122 3.70 46.74 -6.67
CA ASP A 122 2.28 46.97 -6.98
C ASP A 122 2.04 47.53 -8.40
N LYS A 123 3.11 47.72 -9.18
CA LYS A 123 3.04 48.25 -10.55
C LYS A 123 2.36 47.29 -11.51
N GLU A 124 1.80 47.85 -12.58
CA GLU A 124 1.33 47.04 -13.71
C GLU A 124 2.52 46.27 -14.33
N GLY A 125 2.30 45.01 -14.70
CA GLY A 125 3.36 44.14 -15.20
C GLY A 125 4.07 43.34 -14.11
N VAL A 126 3.70 43.49 -12.83
CA VAL A 126 4.23 42.69 -11.72
C VAL A 126 3.15 41.72 -11.24
N TYR A 127 3.41 40.43 -11.34
CA TYR A 127 2.43 39.39 -11.00
C TYR A 127 3.02 38.31 -10.10
N GLY A 128 2.18 37.68 -9.30
CA GLY A 128 2.47 36.35 -8.76
C GLY A 128 2.29 35.28 -9.82
N PHE A 129 2.37 34.01 -9.42
CA PHE A 129 1.96 32.91 -10.28
C PHE A 129 1.30 31.79 -9.47
N ARG A 130 -0.02 31.86 -9.31
CA ARG A 130 -0.76 30.89 -8.49
C ARG A 130 -2.16 30.60 -9.00
N THR A 131 -2.84 31.56 -9.61
CA THR A 131 -4.22 31.40 -10.07
C THR A 131 -4.32 31.32 -11.60
N ILE A 132 -5.51 31.00 -12.11
CA ILE A 132 -5.80 31.06 -13.55
C ILE A 132 -5.64 32.50 -14.06
N GLU A 133 -6.05 33.50 -13.28
CA GLU A 133 -5.93 34.91 -13.62
C GLU A 133 -4.46 35.36 -13.69
N ASP A 134 -3.61 34.87 -12.79
CA ASP A 134 -2.16 35.10 -12.88
C ASP A 134 -1.60 34.52 -14.19
N CYS A 135 -1.97 33.27 -14.51
CA CYS A 135 -1.55 32.58 -15.73
C CYS A 135 -1.99 33.33 -17.00
N GLN A 136 -3.24 33.76 -17.06
CA GLN A 136 -3.76 34.56 -18.17
C GLN A 136 -3.05 35.91 -18.28
N SER A 137 -2.74 36.56 -17.15
CA SER A 137 -2.00 37.83 -17.13
C SER A 137 -0.59 37.66 -17.70
N LEU A 138 0.08 36.55 -17.38
CA LEU A 138 1.38 36.18 -17.93
C LEU A 138 1.32 35.93 -19.44
N ILE A 139 0.35 35.14 -19.92
CA ILE A 139 0.15 34.85 -21.36
C ILE A 139 -0.15 36.15 -22.13
N ASN A 140 -1.04 36.99 -21.59
CA ASN A 140 -1.39 38.27 -22.19
C ASN A 140 -0.19 39.22 -22.26
N ALA A 141 0.64 39.28 -21.21
CA ALA A 141 1.85 40.07 -21.21
C ALA A 141 2.88 39.54 -22.24
N ALA A 142 3.08 38.23 -22.32
CA ALA A 142 3.97 37.61 -23.29
C ALA A 142 3.56 37.87 -24.75
N SER A 143 2.26 38.02 -25.03
CA SER A 143 1.79 38.37 -26.38
C SER A 143 2.10 39.82 -26.81
N ARG A 144 2.43 40.70 -25.86
CA ARG A 144 2.61 42.15 -26.09
C ARG A 144 4.03 42.64 -25.88
N TYR A 145 4.78 41.95 -25.01
CA TYR A 145 6.10 42.38 -24.56
C TYR A 145 7.15 41.30 -24.81
N GLN A 146 8.42 41.64 -24.67
CA GLN A 146 9.52 40.75 -25.04
C GLN A 146 10.39 40.36 -23.85
N LYS A 147 10.53 41.20 -22.81
CA LYS A 147 11.47 40.93 -21.71
C LYS A 147 10.75 40.56 -20.42
N ALA A 148 11.09 39.41 -19.85
CA ALA A 148 10.57 38.96 -18.55
C ALA A 148 11.68 38.75 -17.52
N ALA A 149 11.38 39.09 -16.27
CA ALA A 149 12.21 38.78 -15.13
C ALA A 149 11.44 37.93 -14.12
N VAL A 150 11.96 36.76 -13.78
CA VAL A 150 11.37 35.87 -12.77
C VAL A 150 12.19 35.96 -11.49
N ILE A 151 11.61 36.47 -10.42
CA ILE A 151 12.24 36.58 -9.11
C ILE A 151 11.97 35.30 -8.32
N GLY A 152 12.99 34.47 -8.18
CA GLY A 152 12.98 33.21 -7.44
C GLY A 152 13.26 32.01 -8.34
N ALA A 153 14.34 31.29 -8.05
CA ALA A 153 14.73 30.07 -8.78
C ALA A 153 14.27 28.77 -8.08
N GLY A 154 13.06 28.79 -7.52
CA GLY A 154 12.36 27.59 -7.03
C GLY A 154 11.53 26.95 -8.14
N LEU A 155 10.86 25.82 -7.86
CA LEU A 155 10.17 25.00 -8.87
C LEU A 155 9.23 25.83 -9.74
N LEU A 156 8.29 26.51 -9.10
CA LEU A 156 7.30 27.36 -9.75
C LEU A 156 7.93 28.50 -10.57
N GLY A 157 9.01 29.09 -10.07
CA GLY A 157 9.70 30.16 -10.79
C GLY A 157 10.43 29.66 -12.04
N LEU A 158 11.09 28.51 -11.94
CA LEU A 158 11.75 27.88 -13.08
C LEU A 158 10.73 27.41 -14.14
N GLU A 159 9.61 26.83 -13.71
CA GLU A 159 8.52 26.45 -14.61
C GLU A 159 7.88 27.66 -15.30
N ALA A 160 7.67 28.77 -14.57
CA ALA A 160 7.20 30.02 -15.16
C ALA A 160 8.19 30.58 -16.17
N ALA A 161 9.48 30.55 -15.85
CA ALA A 161 10.54 31.03 -16.74
C ALA A 161 10.59 30.23 -18.05
N VAL A 162 10.49 28.90 -17.97
CA VAL A 162 10.42 28.02 -19.14
C VAL A 162 9.18 28.31 -19.98
N GLY A 163 8.00 28.45 -19.36
CA GLY A 163 6.76 28.78 -20.07
C GLY A 163 6.84 30.12 -20.79
N LEU A 164 7.30 31.17 -20.12
CA LEU A 164 7.49 32.48 -20.75
C LEU A 164 8.52 32.44 -21.90
N ARG A 165 9.58 31.63 -21.77
CA ARG A 165 10.56 31.44 -22.83
C ARG A 165 9.97 30.74 -24.05
N GLN A 166 9.12 29.73 -23.84
CA GLN A 166 8.40 29.05 -24.92
C GLN A 166 7.38 29.97 -25.61
N LEU A 167 6.79 30.91 -24.88
CA LEU A 167 5.95 31.98 -25.43
C LEU A 167 6.75 33.07 -26.18
N GLY A 168 8.08 32.93 -26.28
CA GLY A 168 8.95 33.79 -27.09
C GLY A 168 9.60 34.94 -26.34
N MET A 169 9.46 35.03 -25.02
CA MET A 169 10.10 36.10 -24.24
C MET A 169 11.59 35.81 -23.99
N ASP A 170 12.37 36.87 -23.80
CA ASP A 170 13.70 36.83 -23.23
C ASP A 170 13.60 36.86 -21.70
N VAL A 171 14.01 35.77 -21.05
CA VAL A 171 13.72 35.53 -19.64
C VAL A 171 14.99 35.53 -18.80
N SER A 172 15.04 36.42 -17.80
CA SER A 172 16.06 36.43 -16.75
C SER A 172 15.49 35.88 -15.44
N VAL A 173 16.11 34.83 -14.90
CA VAL A 173 15.79 34.26 -13.59
C VAL A 173 16.71 34.89 -12.56
N ILE A 174 16.14 35.61 -11.60
CA ILE A 174 16.86 36.30 -10.53
C ILE A 174 16.73 35.48 -9.25
N HIS A 175 17.85 35.24 -8.60
CA HIS A 175 17.86 34.54 -7.32
C HIS A 175 18.91 35.10 -6.38
N HIS A 176 18.63 35.09 -5.09
CA HIS A 176 19.51 35.65 -4.08
C HIS A 176 20.63 34.69 -3.65
N SER A 177 20.49 33.39 -3.92
CA SER A 177 21.49 32.37 -3.62
C SER A 177 22.34 32.04 -4.86
N SER A 178 23.50 31.40 -4.63
CA SER A 178 24.42 30.89 -5.65
C SER A 178 23.96 29.58 -6.31
N ALA A 179 22.84 29.01 -5.86
CA ALA A 179 22.25 27.77 -6.36
C ALA A 179 20.73 27.92 -6.53
N ILE A 180 20.20 27.28 -7.56
CA ILE A 180 18.76 27.16 -7.83
C ILE A 180 18.20 25.92 -7.12
N MET A 181 16.91 25.90 -6.81
CA MET A 181 16.26 24.76 -6.14
C MET A 181 16.97 24.32 -4.85
N GLN A 182 17.58 25.26 -4.11
CA GLN A 182 18.45 24.95 -2.97
C GLN A 182 17.74 24.29 -1.78
N LYS A 183 16.41 24.16 -1.81
CA LYS A 183 15.66 23.38 -0.81
C LYS A 183 15.53 21.90 -1.19
N GLN A 184 15.74 21.56 -2.46
CA GLN A 184 15.53 20.22 -3.00
C GLN A 184 16.79 19.62 -3.64
N LEU A 185 17.77 20.45 -4.02
CA LEU A 185 18.99 20.04 -4.69
C LEU A 185 20.21 20.54 -3.95
N ASP A 186 21.28 19.76 -4.05
CA ASP A 186 22.61 20.20 -3.68
C ASP A 186 23.25 21.02 -4.82
N GLN A 187 24.44 21.55 -4.56
CA GLN A 187 25.13 22.44 -5.49
C GLN A 187 25.40 21.79 -6.85
N THR A 188 25.70 20.49 -6.88
CA THR A 188 26.05 19.77 -8.13
C THR A 188 24.80 19.57 -8.99
N ALA A 189 23.74 18.99 -8.42
CA ALA A 189 22.47 18.81 -9.13
C ALA A 189 21.86 20.16 -9.55
N SER A 190 22.00 21.20 -8.71
CA SER A 190 21.58 22.57 -9.07
C SER A 190 22.32 23.11 -10.30
N ARG A 191 23.64 22.91 -10.42
CA ARG A 191 24.42 23.38 -11.57
C ARG A 191 24.10 22.61 -12.85
N LEU A 192 23.87 21.30 -12.74
CA LEU A 192 23.43 20.48 -13.87
C LEU A 192 22.08 20.97 -14.40
N LEU A 193 21.11 21.20 -13.51
CA LEU A 193 19.82 21.76 -13.87
C LEU A 193 19.96 23.15 -14.50
N GLN A 194 20.77 24.03 -13.89
CA GLN A 194 21.02 25.37 -14.42
C GLN A 194 21.55 25.32 -15.86
N LYS A 195 22.58 24.50 -16.13
CA LYS A 195 23.17 24.36 -17.48
C LYS A 195 22.15 23.90 -18.52
N GLU A 196 21.29 22.95 -18.18
CA GLU A 196 20.24 22.48 -19.08
C GLU A 196 19.19 23.56 -19.37
N LEU A 197 18.86 24.39 -18.37
CA LEU A 197 17.94 25.51 -18.52
C LEU A 197 18.56 26.68 -19.30
N GLU A 198 19.85 26.94 -19.13
CA GLU A 198 20.60 27.91 -19.93
C GLU A 198 20.66 27.51 -21.41
N ARG A 199 20.84 26.22 -21.70
CA ARG A 199 20.74 25.67 -23.07
C ARG A 199 19.36 25.90 -23.71
N LYS A 200 18.31 26.02 -22.90
CA LYS A 200 16.95 26.37 -23.34
C LYS A 200 16.73 27.88 -23.47
N GLY A 201 17.77 28.68 -23.27
CA GLY A 201 17.76 30.13 -23.49
C GLY A 201 17.33 30.96 -22.27
N LEU A 202 17.33 30.38 -21.07
CA LEU A 202 17.15 31.14 -19.84
C LEU A 202 18.48 31.79 -19.41
N VAL A 203 18.41 32.99 -18.84
CA VAL A 203 19.56 33.68 -18.26
C VAL A 203 19.44 33.67 -16.75
N PHE A 204 20.48 33.24 -16.02
CA PHE A 204 20.46 33.23 -14.56
C PHE A 204 21.28 34.39 -13.98
N LEU A 205 20.63 35.16 -13.10
CA LEU A 205 21.20 36.25 -12.31
C LEU A 205 21.19 35.84 -10.84
N LEU A 206 22.15 34.98 -10.48
CA LEU A 206 22.31 34.45 -9.12
C LEU A 206 23.02 35.45 -8.21
N GLU A 207 22.86 35.26 -6.90
CA GLU A 207 23.41 36.16 -5.86
C GLU A 207 22.96 37.62 -6.03
N LYS A 208 21.82 37.85 -6.69
CA LYS A 208 21.24 39.18 -6.92
C LYS A 208 20.10 39.45 -5.95
N GLY A 209 20.31 40.43 -5.06
CA GLY A 209 19.25 40.98 -4.22
C GLY A 209 18.47 42.06 -4.95
N THR A 210 17.16 41.87 -5.11
CA THR A 210 16.28 42.90 -5.69
C THR A 210 16.10 44.07 -4.71
N ALA A 211 16.29 45.30 -5.16
CA ALA A 211 16.10 46.51 -4.35
C ALA A 211 14.79 47.23 -4.67
N SER A 212 14.44 47.37 -5.95
CA SER A 212 13.18 47.99 -6.40
C SER A 212 12.85 47.60 -7.84
N ILE A 213 11.58 47.77 -8.20
CA ILE A 213 11.09 47.66 -9.58
C ILE A 213 11.06 49.07 -10.18
N THR A 214 11.69 49.28 -11.33
CA THR A 214 11.79 50.58 -12.02
C THR A 214 10.56 50.85 -12.90
N GLY A 215 10.51 52.03 -13.54
CA GLY A 215 9.34 52.51 -14.31
C GLY A 215 8.37 53.36 -13.48
N ASN A 216 7.38 53.94 -14.16
CA ASN A 216 6.36 54.80 -13.55
C ASN A 216 5.17 53.97 -13.05
N SER A 217 4.04 53.96 -13.78
CA SER A 217 2.86 53.15 -13.48
C SER A 217 3.03 51.67 -13.83
N ARG A 218 3.92 51.37 -14.77
CA ARG A 218 4.26 50.02 -15.22
C ARG A 218 5.70 49.68 -14.87
N ALA A 219 5.99 48.39 -14.66
CA ALA A 219 7.35 47.87 -14.61
C ALA A 219 8.08 48.08 -15.96
N GLU A 220 9.31 48.61 -15.87
CA GLU A 220 10.25 48.73 -17.00
C GLU A 220 11.57 47.99 -16.73
N GLY A 221 11.75 47.48 -15.51
CA GLY A 221 12.97 46.80 -15.11
C GLY A 221 13.11 46.60 -13.61
N ILE A 222 14.28 46.08 -13.23
CA ILE A 222 14.64 45.78 -11.85
C ILE A 222 15.98 46.45 -11.53
N ARG A 223 16.03 47.11 -10.37
CA ARG A 223 17.28 47.59 -9.76
C ARG A 223 17.68 46.66 -8.62
N PHE A 224 18.93 46.23 -8.63
CA PHE A 224 19.52 45.38 -7.61
C PHE A 224 20.20 46.19 -6.51
N LYS A 225 20.49 45.53 -5.38
CA LYS A 225 21.17 46.14 -4.21
C LYS A 225 22.61 46.54 -4.49
N ASP A 226 23.26 45.91 -5.46
CA ASP A 226 24.61 46.25 -5.93
C ASP A 226 24.62 47.39 -6.97
N SER A 227 23.48 48.08 -7.12
CA SER A 227 23.25 49.18 -8.08
C SER A 227 23.18 48.76 -9.55
N SER A 228 23.42 47.50 -9.91
CA SER A 228 23.16 47.01 -11.27
C SER A 228 21.66 46.94 -11.56
N SER A 229 21.28 46.86 -12.85
CA SER A 229 19.88 46.79 -13.27
C SER A 229 19.69 45.97 -14.54
N ILE A 230 18.46 45.49 -14.73
CA ILE A 230 18.00 44.89 -15.99
C ILE A 230 16.68 45.52 -16.44
N GLU A 231 16.43 45.49 -17.74
CA GLU A 231 15.13 45.85 -18.32
C GLU A 231 14.19 44.64 -18.33
N ALA A 232 12.92 44.87 -17.98
CA ALA A 232 11.88 43.84 -18.00
C ALA A 232 10.50 44.50 -18.03
N ASP A 233 9.65 44.05 -18.95
CA ASP A 233 8.28 44.51 -19.12
C ASP A 233 7.28 43.71 -18.27
N LEU A 234 7.70 42.49 -17.91
CA LEU A 234 6.96 41.52 -17.10
C LEU A 234 7.85 41.03 -15.96
N ILE A 235 7.35 41.14 -14.73
CA ILE A 235 8.04 40.65 -13.54
C ILE A 235 7.16 39.61 -12.86
N VAL A 236 7.69 38.39 -12.68
CA VAL A 236 7.01 37.30 -11.99
C VAL A 236 7.64 37.11 -10.63
N MET A 237 6.85 37.26 -9.57
CA MET A 237 7.29 37.01 -8.20
C MET A 237 7.00 35.56 -7.79
N ALA A 238 8.05 34.74 -7.78
CA ALA A 238 8.04 33.34 -7.39
C ALA A 238 8.90 33.10 -6.12
N ALA A 239 8.80 33.99 -5.13
CA ALA A 239 9.60 33.96 -3.90
C ALA A 239 9.04 33.02 -2.80
N GLY A 240 8.20 32.07 -3.17
CA GLY A 240 7.48 31.16 -2.26
C GLY A 240 6.02 31.57 -2.03
N VAL A 241 5.33 30.82 -1.17
CA VAL A 241 3.93 31.04 -0.81
C VAL A 241 3.78 31.21 0.70
N ARG A 242 2.67 31.84 1.12
CA ARG A 242 2.31 32.01 2.52
C ARG A 242 0.91 31.42 2.79
N PRO A 243 0.76 30.59 3.83
CA PRO A 243 -0.54 30.09 4.27
C PRO A 243 -1.56 31.21 4.50
N ASN A 244 -2.79 31.01 4.01
CA ASN A 244 -3.88 31.96 4.14
C ASN A 244 -4.58 31.84 5.49
N ILE A 245 -3.95 32.39 6.53
CA ILE A 245 -4.40 32.30 7.92
C ILE A 245 -5.15 33.53 8.43
N ARG A 246 -5.45 34.52 7.57
CA ARG A 246 -6.00 35.82 8.00
C ARG A 246 -7.31 35.72 8.80
N LEU A 247 -8.16 34.75 8.50
CA LEU A 247 -9.44 34.51 9.20
C LEU A 247 -9.26 33.90 10.59
N ALA A 248 -8.14 33.23 10.82
CA ALA A 248 -7.99 32.36 11.97
C ALA A 248 -7.84 33.14 13.30
N PRO A 249 -7.01 34.20 13.40
CA PRO A 249 -6.91 34.98 14.63
C PRO A 249 -8.24 35.61 15.08
N SER A 250 -9.01 36.20 14.15
CA SER A 250 -10.30 36.82 14.49
C SER A 250 -11.36 35.79 14.89
N ALA A 251 -11.27 34.57 14.36
CA ALA A 251 -12.11 33.44 14.76
C ALA A 251 -11.67 32.77 16.08
N GLY A 252 -10.59 33.24 16.72
CA GLY A 252 -10.03 32.68 17.94
C GLY A 252 -9.29 31.34 17.75
N LEU A 253 -8.78 31.09 16.54
CA LEU A 253 -8.02 29.90 16.20
C LEU A 253 -6.53 30.10 16.47
N SER A 254 -5.87 29.06 17.00
CA SER A 254 -4.43 29.05 17.20
C SER A 254 -3.69 28.99 15.86
N VAL A 255 -2.71 29.89 15.70
CA VAL A 255 -1.90 29.98 14.47
C VAL A 255 -0.42 30.07 14.80
N ASN A 256 0.41 29.60 13.88
CA ASN A 256 1.85 29.87 13.84
C ASN A 256 2.24 30.22 12.39
N ARG A 257 2.82 29.27 11.63
CA ARG A 257 3.03 29.42 10.18
C ARG A 257 1.73 29.14 9.43
N GLY A 258 0.94 28.18 9.91
CA GLY A 258 -0.40 27.83 9.47
C GLY A 258 -1.41 27.85 10.63
N ILE A 259 -2.63 27.38 10.34
CA ILE A 259 -3.66 27.09 11.34
C ILE A 259 -3.27 25.79 12.02
N ILE A 260 -3.06 25.81 13.34
CA ILE A 260 -2.58 24.65 14.09
C ILE A 260 -3.69 23.61 14.17
N VAL A 261 -3.39 22.38 13.75
CA VAL A 261 -4.31 21.23 13.80
C VAL A 261 -3.68 20.00 14.45
N ASN A 262 -4.53 19.16 15.05
CA ASN A 262 -4.14 17.84 15.55
C ASN A 262 -4.14 16.78 14.42
N GLN A 263 -3.84 15.52 14.76
CA GLN A 263 -3.80 14.41 13.80
C GLN A 263 -5.13 14.13 13.08
N PHE A 264 -6.26 14.60 13.59
CA PHE A 264 -7.57 14.49 12.94
C PHE A 264 -7.97 15.76 12.17
N MET A 265 -7.01 16.65 11.92
CA MET A 265 -7.19 17.95 11.24
C MET A 265 -8.12 18.92 11.98
N GLN A 266 -8.29 18.73 13.30
CA GLN A 266 -9.11 19.58 14.16
C GLN A 266 -8.31 20.77 14.66
N THR A 267 -8.94 21.95 14.69
CA THR A 267 -8.37 23.14 15.34
C THR A 267 -8.65 23.13 16.86
N ASN A 268 -8.22 24.18 17.56
CA ASN A 268 -8.54 24.39 18.97
C ASN A 268 -10.02 24.77 19.23
N LYS A 269 -10.83 25.00 18.20
CA LYS A 269 -12.26 25.31 18.32
C LYS A 269 -13.11 24.11 17.89
N PRO A 270 -14.20 23.79 18.62
CA PRO A 270 -15.07 22.69 18.25
C PRO A 270 -15.71 22.95 16.88
N ASN A 271 -15.89 21.87 16.12
CA ASN A 271 -16.52 21.90 14.79
C ASN A 271 -15.80 22.75 13.73
N VAL A 272 -14.56 23.19 14.00
CA VAL A 272 -13.71 23.95 13.07
C VAL A 272 -12.47 23.12 12.74
N TYR A 273 -12.26 22.86 11.46
CA TYR A 273 -11.19 22.01 10.94
C TYR A 273 -10.37 22.79 9.90
N ALA A 274 -9.14 22.35 9.63
CA ALA A 274 -8.34 22.93 8.54
C ALA A 274 -7.56 21.86 7.78
N VAL A 275 -7.52 21.98 6.44
CA VAL A 275 -6.79 21.07 5.55
C VAL A 275 -6.11 21.84 4.44
N GLY A 276 -5.07 21.27 3.84
CA GLY A 276 -4.34 21.93 2.76
C GLY A 276 -3.16 22.77 3.28
N GLU A 277 -2.65 23.65 2.42
CA GLU A 277 -1.48 24.49 2.72
C GLU A 277 -1.72 25.52 3.84
N CYS A 278 -2.98 25.74 4.23
CA CYS A 278 -3.30 26.60 5.36
C CYS A 278 -3.15 25.90 6.72
N ALA A 279 -3.07 24.57 6.75
CA ALA A 279 -2.96 23.77 7.97
C ALA A 279 -1.50 23.52 8.38
N GLU A 280 -1.25 23.58 9.68
CA GLU A 280 0.03 23.25 10.32
C GLU A 280 -0.17 22.05 11.26
N HIS A 281 0.51 20.95 10.97
CA HIS A 281 0.48 19.71 11.76
C HIS A 281 1.89 19.45 12.30
N ASP A 282 2.05 19.28 13.62
CA ASP A 282 3.34 19.08 14.29
C ASP A 282 4.42 20.09 13.88
N GLY A 283 4.04 21.37 13.75
CA GLY A 283 4.95 22.46 13.36
C GLY A 283 5.28 22.51 11.85
N ILE A 284 4.70 21.62 11.04
CA ILE A 284 4.97 21.50 9.61
C ILE A 284 3.76 21.99 8.80
N VAL A 285 4.05 22.86 7.84
CA VAL A 285 3.11 23.25 6.78
C VAL A 285 3.53 22.55 5.48
N TYR A 286 2.65 21.74 4.93
CA TYR A 286 2.92 20.99 3.70
C TYR A 286 2.53 21.79 2.45
N GLY A 287 3.40 21.78 1.44
CA GLY A 287 3.20 22.47 0.15
C GLY A 287 3.15 21.52 -1.05
N LEU A 288 2.78 20.25 -0.84
CA LEU A 288 2.79 19.19 -1.86
C LEU A 288 1.44 18.48 -1.90
N ALA A 289 0.91 18.15 -3.09
CA ALA A 289 -0.42 17.52 -3.19
C ALA A 289 -0.62 16.22 -2.36
N PRO A 290 0.32 15.24 -2.34
CA PRO A 290 0.11 14.00 -1.60
C PRO A 290 -0.24 14.20 -0.11
N PRO A 291 0.54 14.95 0.71
CA PRO A 291 0.16 15.19 2.10
C PRO A 291 -1.18 15.92 2.22
N LEU A 292 -1.49 16.88 1.34
CA LEU A 292 -2.76 17.62 1.42
C LEU A 292 -3.98 16.75 1.12
N TYR A 293 -3.84 15.75 0.25
CA TYR A 293 -4.91 14.79 -0.01
C TYR A 293 -5.08 13.80 1.14
N GLU A 294 -3.98 13.36 1.76
CA GLU A 294 -4.07 12.50 2.94
C GLU A 294 -4.72 13.24 4.12
N GLN A 295 -4.39 14.52 4.34
CA GLN A 295 -5.11 15.38 5.29
C GLN A 295 -6.62 15.41 5.01
N GLY A 296 -7.02 15.61 3.76
CA GLY A 296 -8.43 15.62 3.36
C GLY A 296 -9.13 14.27 3.57
N LYS A 297 -8.43 13.15 3.30
CA LYS A 297 -8.93 11.79 3.51
C LYS A 297 -9.11 11.50 5.01
N VAL A 298 -8.13 11.80 5.84
CA VAL A 298 -8.19 11.61 7.30
C VAL A 298 -9.34 12.42 7.89
N LEU A 299 -9.47 13.69 7.51
CA LEU A 299 -10.58 14.51 7.98
C LEU A 299 -11.94 13.94 7.55
N ALA A 300 -12.07 13.47 6.30
CA ALA A 300 -13.30 12.85 5.83
C ALA A 300 -13.69 11.61 6.64
N GLN A 301 -12.72 10.74 6.99
CA GLN A 301 -12.94 9.58 7.85
C GLN A 301 -13.42 10.01 9.24
N HIS A 302 -12.74 10.98 9.84
CA HIS A 302 -13.09 11.52 11.15
C HIS A 302 -14.52 12.10 11.16
N LEU A 303 -14.87 12.93 10.17
CA LEU A 303 -16.21 13.53 10.07
C LEU A 303 -17.31 12.50 9.83
N CYS A 304 -17.02 11.42 9.10
CA CYS A 304 -17.98 10.35 8.81
C CYS A 304 -18.05 9.27 9.90
N GLY A 305 -17.29 9.39 11.00
CA GLY A 305 -17.25 8.40 12.07
C GLY A 305 -16.58 7.08 11.69
N VAL A 306 -15.75 7.08 10.65
CA VAL A 306 -14.96 5.92 10.22
C VAL A 306 -13.68 5.87 11.07
N PRO A 307 -13.37 4.75 11.75
CA PRO A 307 -12.11 4.61 12.49
C PRO A 307 -10.91 4.92 11.60
N CYS A 308 -10.02 5.81 12.08
CA CYS A 308 -8.77 6.16 11.41
C CYS A 308 -7.70 6.46 12.44
N GLU A 309 -6.44 6.21 12.08
CA GLU A 309 -5.28 6.43 12.96
C GLU A 309 -4.87 7.91 13.05
N GLY A 310 -5.50 8.78 12.26
CA GLY A 310 -5.08 10.18 12.10
C GLY A 310 -3.91 10.34 11.11
N PHE A 311 -3.61 11.58 10.79
CA PHE A 311 -2.53 11.97 9.89
C PHE A 311 -1.19 11.88 10.62
N GLN A 312 -0.33 10.96 10.18
CA GLN A 312 0.97 10.65 10.81
C GLN A 312 2.14 11.47 10.22
N GLY A 313 1.85 12.55 9.50
CA GLY A 313 2.84 13.25 8.69
C GLY A 313 3.13 12.55 7.35
N PHE A 314 4.04 13.11 6.56
CA PHE A 314 4.38 12.61 5.23
C PHE A 314 5.87 12.82 4.94
N ALA A 315 6.55 11.78 4.44
CA ALA A 315 7.94 11.89 4.01
C ALA A 315 8.05 12.90 2.84
N GLN A 316 8.85 13.95 3.02
CA GLN A 316 9.01 14.97 2.00
C GLN A 316 9.79 14.40 0.82
N SER A 317 9.08 14.06 -0.25
CA SER A 317 9.66 13.73 -1.55
C SER A 317 9.10 14.68 -2.60
N ALA A 318 9.96 15.14 -3.51
CA ALA A 318 9.60 16.03 -4.58
C ALA A 318 10.08 15.45 -5.90
N ALA A 319 9.13 15.12 -6.78
CA ALA A 319 9.41 14.92 -8.20
C ALA A 319 9.33 16.29 -8.88
N LEU A 320 10.44 16.75 -9.43
CA LEU A 320 10.61 18.05 -10.05
C LEU A 320 10.80 17.82 -11.54
N LYS A 321 9.73 17.98 -12.34
CA LYS A 321 9.83 17.91 -13.80
C LYS A 321 9.90 19.33 -14.34
N ILE A 322 11.10 19.79 -14.63
CA ILE A 322 11.31 21.14 -15.17
C ILE A 322 11.82 21.00 -16.60
N ALA A 323 11.04 21.46 -17.58
CA ALA A 323 11.41 21.46 -18.99
C ALA A 323 11.80 20.08 -19.56
N GLY A 324 11.16 19.01 -19.09
CA GLY A 324 11.45 17.63 -19.50
C GLY A 324 12.71 17.02 -18.84
N ILE A 325 13.30 17.70 -17.86
CA ILE A 325 14.43 17.21 -17.08
C ILE A 325 13.89 16.47 -15.86
N ASP A 326 14.25 15.19 -15.73
CA ASP A 326 13.84 14.36 -14.60
C ASP A 326 14.75 14.64 -13.39
N VAL A 327 14.17 15.23 -12.36
CA VAL A 327 14.83 15.49 -11.09
C VAL A 327 13.93 15.00 -9.95
N TRP A 328 14.52 14.35 -8.96
CA TRP A 328 13.81 13.86 -7.79
C TRP A 328 14.66 13.97 -6.53
N SER A 329 14.04 14.33 -5.42
CA SER A 329 14.70 14.27 -4.12
C SER A 329 13.75 13.85 -3.01
N ALA A 330 14.30 13.28 -1.94
CA ALA A 330 13.56 12.92 -0.74
C ALA A 330 14.44 13.05 0.51
N GLY A 331 13.86 13.46 1.64
CA GLY A 331 14.60 13.60 2.90
C GLY A 331 15.62 14.75 2.89
N LYS A 332 16.73 14.58 3.61
CA LYS A 332 17.85 15.56 3.64
C LYS A 332 18.51 15.64 2.25
N VAL A 333 18.81 16.86 1.81
CA VAL A 333 19.49 17.12 0.52
C VAL A 333 20.85 17.80 0.71
N HIS A 334 21.10 18.38 1.89
CA HIS A 334 22.36 18.99 2.26
C HIS A 334 23.08 18.12 3.28
N GLU A 335 24.40 18.08 3.16
CA GLU A 335 25.28 17.45 4.13
C GLU A 335 25.45 18.35 5.36
N ASP A 336 25.47 17.73 6.53
CA ASP A 336 25.87 18.30 7.81
C ASP A 336 26.98 17.43 8.46
N GLU A 337 27.48 17.85 9.62
CA GLU A 337 28.58 17.17 10.34
C GLU A 337 28.27 15.71 10.75
N HIS A 338 26.99 15.31 10.72
CA HIS A 338 26.51 13.98 11.10
C HIS A 338 26.15 13.11 9.90
N THR A 339 26.26 13.64 8.68
CA THR A 339 25.89 12.92 7.46
C THR A 339 27.09 12.47 6.64
N ALA A 340 26.98 11.30 6.02
CA ALA A 340 27.92 10.80 5.02
C ALA A 340 27.18 10.50 3.70
N GLY A 341 27.79 10.86 2.57
CA GLY A 341 27.19 10.71 1.25
C GLY A 341 27.82 9.60 0.40
N ILE A 342 26.97 8.86 -0.33
CA ILE A 342 27.38 8.03 -1.47
C ILE A 342 26.94 8.73 -2.76
N LEU A 343 27.89 8.90 -3.68
CA LEU A 343 27.70 9.60 -4.94
C LEU A 343 27.92 8.65 -6.14
N PHE A 344 27.04 8.77 -7.13
CA PHE A 344 27.26 8.30 -8.50
C PHE A 344 27.05 9.46 -9.47
N HIS A 345 28.05 9.74 -10.32
CA HIS A 345 27.99 10.85 -11.28
C HIS A 345 28.59 10.42 -12.62
N ASP A 346 27.75 10.45 -13.66
CA ASP A 346 28.13 10.23 -15.05
C ASP A 346 27.87 11.52 -15.84
N GLU A 347 28.92 12.28 -16.09
CA GLU A 347 28.84 13.57 -16.79
C GLU A 347 28.46 13.41 -18.27
N HIS A 348 28.81 12.29 -18.90
CA HIS A 348 28.51 12.06 -20.31
C HIS A 348 27.04 11.74 -20.51
N ALA A 349 26.48 10.90 -19.64
CA ALA A 349 25.06 10.58 -19.63
C ALA A 349 24.19 11.68 -18.96
N GLY A 350 24.81 12.65 -18.29
CA GLY A 350 24.10 13.69 -17.53
C GLY A 350 23.36 13.14 -16.31
N ILE A 351 23.86 12.05 -15.71
CA ILE A 351 23.23 11.35 -14.59
C ILE A 351 23.96 11.69 -13.30
N TYR A 352 23.22 12.12 -12.28
CA TYR A 352 23.75 12.36 -10.95
C TYR A 352 22.82 11.74 -9.90
N LYS A 353 23.36 10.89 -9.03
CA LYS A 353 22.62 10.23 -7.94
C LYS A 353 23.40 10.37 -6.64
N LYS A 354 22.73 10.81 -5.58
CA LYS A 354 23.30 10.98 -4.24
C LYS A 354 22.39 10.33 -3.21
N ALA A 355 22.98 9.59 -2.29
CA ALA A 355 22.33 9.09 -1.09
C ALA A 355 23.08 9.63 0.14
N LEU A 356 22.36 10.22 1.09
CA LEU A 356 22.88 10.70 2.36
C LEU A 356 22.48 9.73 3.47
N PHE A 357 23.39 9.50 4.41
CA PHE A 357 23.21 8.60 5.54
C PHE A 357 23.58 9.32 6.84
N GLU A 358 22.86 8.98 7.91
CA GLU A 358 23.12 9.40 9.28
C GLU A 358 23.01 8.13 10.14
N ASP A 359 24.05 7.81 10.91
CA ASP A 359 24.16 6.55 11.67
C ASP A 359 23.86 5.27 10.84
N ASP A 360 24.47 5.16 9.66
CA ASP A 360 24.27 4.08 8.66
C ASP A 360 22.83 3.91 8.14
N LYS A 361 21.92 4.83 8.45
CA LYS A 361 20.55 4.86 7.95
C LYS A 361 20.36 5.93 6.88
N PRO A 362 19.53 5.69 5.85
CA PRO A 362 19.28 6.67 4.81
C PRO A 362 18.59 7.90 5.40
N ALA A 363 19.20 9.05 5.18
CA ALA A 363 18.72 10.36 5.59
C ALA A 363 18.11 11.13 4.41
N GLY A 364 18.56 10.86 3.17
CA GLY A 364 17.93 11.43 1.99
C GLY A 364 18.61 11.09 0.66
N PHE A 365 17.99 11.54 -0.42
CA PHE A 365 18.32 11.15 -1.78
C PHE A 365 18.16 12.31 -2.76
N ILE A 366 19.03 12.36 -3.77
CA ILE A 366 18.93 13.24 -4.93
C ILE A 366 19.18 12.41 -6.19
N LEU A 367 18.28 12.49 -7.16
CA LEU A 367 18.41 11.86 -8.48
C LEU A 367 18.20 12.93 -9.55
N PHE A 368 19.11 12.98 -10.52
CA PHE A 368 19.08 13.90 -11.65
C PHE A 368 19.40 13.14 -12.93
N GLY A 369 18.66 13.43 -14.00
CA GLY A 369 18.79 12.78 -15.31
C GLY A 369 18.13 11.41 -15.34
N ASP A 370 18.47 10.53 -14.40
CA ASP A 370 17.85 9.22 -14.23
C ASP A 370 17.15 9.10 -12.85
N THR A 371 15.82 9.23 -12.86
CA THR A 371 14.99 9.09 -11.65
C THR A 371 14.32 7.72 -11.52
N ARG A 372 14.73 6.72 -12.32
CA ARG A 372 14.26 5.34 -12.15
C ARG A 372 14.71 4.80 -10.80
N GLY A 373 13.94 3.87 -10.24
CA GLY A 373 14.19 3.33 -8.89
C GLY A 373 13.86 4.28 -7.72
N LYS A 374 13.38 5.51 -7.97
CA LYS A 374 12.98 6.46 -6.91
C LYS A 374 12.01 5.88 -5.88
N GLN A 375 11.10 5.00 -6.30
CA GLN A 375 10.16 4.34 -5.37
C GLN A 375 10.89 3.39 -4.43
N ARG A 376 11.83 2.58 -4.94
CA ARG A 376 12.64 1.67 -4.11
C ARG A 376 13.48 2.46 -3.10
N LEU A 377 14.03 3.61 -3.51
CA LEU A 377 14.82 4.48 -2.64
C LEU A 377 13.94 5.21 -1.61
N LEU A 378 12.74 5.66 -1.99
CA LEU A 378 11.77 6.22 -1.05
C LEU A 378 11.33 5.19 -0.01
N ASP A 379 11.05 3.95 -0.44
CA ASP A 379 10.75 2.85 0.45
C ASP A 379 11.92 2.55 1.40
N SER A 380 13.16 2.63 0.91
CA SER A 380 14.36 2.51 1.74
C SER A 380 14.47 3.64 2.77
N LEU A 381 14.10 4.87 2.40
CA LEU A 381 14.04 6.01 3.32
C LEU A 381 12.98 5.79 4.42
N VAL A 382 11.77 5.40 4.02
CA VAL A 382 10.64 5.20 4.96
C VAL A 382 10.90 4.01 5.88
N LYS A 383 11.43 2.91 5.35
CA LYS A 383 11.72 1.68 6.12
C LYS A 383 13.08 1.71 6.82
N GLN A 384 13.83 2.80 6.69
CA GLN A 384 15.16 2.97 7.29
C GLN A 384 16.09 1.77 6.99
N ARG A 385 16.16 1.36 5.72
CA ARG A 385 16.93 0.19 5.28
C ARG A 385 18.44 0.40 5.40
N ASP A 386 19.17 -0.68 5.63
CA ASP A 386 20.62 -0.70 5.74
C ASP A 386 21.36 -0.11 4.52
N ILE A 387 22.49 0.56 4.78
CA ILE A 387 23.35 1.20 3.77
C ILE A 387 23.78 0.26 2.63
N SER A 388 24.01 -1.02 2.89
CA SER A 388 24.42 -2.00 1.87
C SER A 388 23.35 -2.21 0.79
N ILE A 389 22.08 -2.23 1.19
CA ILE A 389 20.92 -2.37 0.28
C ILE A 389 20.79 -1.10 -0.56
N VAL A 390 20.88 0.07 0.08
CA VAL A 390 20.75 1.36 -0.60
C VAL A 390 21.88 1.58 -1.60
N LYS A 391 23.12 1.23 -1.23
CA LYS A 391 24.28 1.30 -2.12
C LYS A 391 24.09 0.46 -3.37
N LYS A 392 23.61 -0.77 -3.22
CA LYS A 392 23.29 -1.67 -4.35
C LYS A 392 22.22 -1.04 -5.25
N GLN A 393 21.13 -0.53 -4.67
CA GLN A 393 20.05 0.15 -5.41
C GLN A 393 20.53 1.39 -6.17
N LEU A 394 21.51 2.13 -5.65
CA LEU A 394 22.05 3.33 -6.28
C LEU A 394 22.96 3.02 -7.48
N MET A 395 23.73 1.92 -7.39
CA MET A 395 24.77 1.55 -8.36
C MET A 395 24.30 0.61 -9.46
N GLU A 396 23.24 -0.18 -9.23
CA GLU A 396 22.70 -1.06 -10.27
C GLU A 396 21.98 -0.25 -11.36
N PRO A 397 22.42 -0.32 -12.63
CA PRO A 397 21.61 0.19 -13.72
C PRO A 397 20.30 -0.62 -13.74
N ASP A 398 19.16 0.07 -13.74
CA ASP A 398 17.85 -0.56 -13.94
C ASP A 398 17.84 -1.10 -15.40
N GLN A 399 18.34 -2.33 -15.59
CA GLN A 399 18.41 -3.00 -16.89
C GLN A 399 17.07 -3.63 -17.30
N GLY A 400 16.08 -3.61 -16.42
CA GLY A 400 14.71 -3.98 -16.76
C GLY A 400 13.92 -2.75 -17.17
N GLY A 401 13.29 -2.79 -18.34
CA GLY A 401 12.02 -2.08 -18.49
C GLY A 401 11.09 -2.45 -17.33
N ILE A 402 10.16 -1.58 -16.99
CA ILE A 402 9.21 -1.85 -15.90
C ILE A 402 8.42 -3.11 -16.29
N SER A 403 8.71 -4.23 -15.63
CA SER A 403 7.97 -5.46 -15.84
C SER A 403 6.66 -5.35 -15.09
N PHE A 404 5.61 -4.96 -15.81
CA PHE A 404 4.27 -4.94 -15.26
C PHE A 404 3.82 -6.35 -14.87
N GLU A 405 4.36 -7.42 -15.48
CA GLU A 405 4.04 -8.80 -15.10
C GLU A 405 4.46 -9.11 -13.65
N SER A 406 5.68 -8.72 -13.25
CA SER A 406 6.19 -8.98 -11.90
C SER A 406 5.80 -7.92 -10.87
N MET A 407 5.21 -6.79 -11.30
CA MET A 407 4.74 -5.72 -10.42
C MET A 407 3.48 -6.17 -9.65
N PRO A 408 3.49 -6.21 -8.31
CA PRO A 408 2.31 -6.58 -7.52
C PRO A 408 1.13 -5.61 -7.70
N PRO A 409 -0.13 -6.07 -7.60
CA PRO A 409 -1.32 -5.21 -7.75
C PRO A 409 -1.40 -4.05 -6.74
N HIS A 410 -0.79 -4.21 -5.56
CA HIS A 410 -0.77 -3.17 -4.52
C HIS A 410 0.34 -2.14 -4.72
N GLU A 411 1.24 -2.32 -5.69
CA GLU A 411 2.33 -1.37 -5.95
C GLU A 411 1.76 -0.04 -6.45
N THR A 412 2.25 1.07 -5.88
CA THR A 412 1.75 2.42 -6.17
C THR A 412 2.29 2.92 -7.50
N ILE A 413 1.39 3.23 -8.44
CA ILE A 413 1.72 3.86 -9.72
C ILE A 413 1.62 5.38 -9.63
N CYS A 414 0.59 5.91 -8.95
CA CYS A 414 0.41 7.35 -8.77
C CYS A 414 0.59 7.74 -7.30
N GLN A 415 1.78 8.24 -6.94
CA GLN A 415 2.09 8.66 -5.57
C GLN A 415 1.19 9.80 -5.06
N CYS A 416 0.81 10.74 -5.93
CA CYS A 416 0.01 11.90 -5.52
C CYS A 416 -1.43 11.54 -5.16
N SER A 417 -2.02 10.55 -5.84
CA SER A 417 -3.40 10.12 -5.60
C SER A 417 -3.47 8.76 -4.89
N SER A 418 -2.32 8.21 -4.48
CA SER A 418 -2.16 6.87 -3.91
C SER A 418 -2.84 5.77 -4.73
N VAL A 419 -2.75 5.84 -6.06
CA VAL A 419 -3.38 4.86 -6.97
C VAL A 419 -2.41 3.73 -7.27
N THR A 420 -2.86 2.49 -7.04
CA THR A 420 -2.07 1.28 -7.28
C THR A 420 -2.24 0.73 -8.69
N LYS A 421 -1.33 -0.16 -9.11
CA LYS A 421 -1.45 -0.93 -10.36
C LYS A 421 -2.81 -1.62 -10.46
N GLY A 422 -3.21 -2.36 -9.43
CA GLY A 422 -4.46 -3.10 -9.39
C GLY A 422 -5.70 -2.21 -9.50
N SER A 423 -5.66 -0.99 -8.93
CA SER A 423 -6.76 -0.02 -9.07
C SER A 423 -6.95 0.44 -10.53
N ILE A 424 -5.85 0.62 -11.26
CA ILE A 424 -5.88 0.99 -12.68
C ILE A 424 -6.35 -0.19 -13.52
N GLU A 425 -5.81 -1.39 -13.27
CA GLU A 425 -6.20 -2.61 -13.98
C GLU A 425 -7.68 -2.93 -13.80
N GLU A 426 -8.21 -2.80 -12.57
CA GLU A 426 -9.63 -2.99 -12.29
C GLU A 426 -10.47 -1.99 -13.08
N ALA A 427 -10.12 -0.70 -13.06
CA ALA A 427 -10.86 0.34 -13.75
C ALA A 427 -10.87 0.12 -15.27
N VAL A 428 -9.71 -0.19 -15.85
CA VAL A 428 -9.57 -0.49 -17.29
C VAL A 428 -10.38 -1.71 -17.68
N ASN A 429 -10.31 -2.80 -16.91
CA ASN A 429 -11.04 -4.03 -17.22
C ASN A 429 -12.56 -3.89 -17.04
N LYS A 430 -13.00 -3.13 -16.02
CA LYS A 430 -14.42 -2.95 -15.69
C LYS A 430 -15.13 -1.99 -16.64
N TYR A 431 -14.46 -0.91 -17.04
CA TYR A 431 -15.07 0.17 -17.83
C TYR A 431 -14.55 0.25 -19.27
N GLY A 432 -13.61 -0.64 -19.65
CA GLY A 432 -13.08 -0.70 -21.01
C GLY A 432 -12.23 0.51 -21.40
N LEU A 433 -11.53 1.13 -20.44
CA LEU A 433 -10.74 2.34 -20.64
C LEU A 433 -9.52 2.03 -21.53
N LYS A 434 -9.20 2.88 -22.51
CA LYS A 434 -8.12 2.66 -23.49
C LYS A 434 -7.04 3.73 -23.43
N THR A 435 -7.32 4.86 -22.78
CA THR A 435 -6.42 6.01 -22.77
C THR A 435 -6.06 6.42 -21.34
N ALA A 436 -4.89 7.03 -21.17
CA ALA A 436 -4.49 7.58 -19.88
C ALA A 436 -5.45 8.68 -19.39
N GLU A 437 -6.18 9.33 -20.28
CA GLU A 437 -7.17 10.35 -19.94
C GLU A 437 -8.43 9.73 -19.33
N GLU A 438 -8.93 8.64 -19.89
CA GLU A 438 -10.03 7.86 -19.32
C GLU A 438 -9.64 7.25 -17.96
N VAL A 439 -8.42 6.73 -17.83
CA VAL A 439 -7.88 6.26 -16.54
C VAL A 439 -7.78 7.40 -15.53
N LYS A 440 -7.37 8.60 -15.96
CA LYS A 440 -7.33 9.80 -15.11
C LYS A 440 -8.72 10.17 -14.61
N HIS A 441 -9.73 10.18 -15.47
CA HIS A 441 -11.10 10.49 -15.05
C HIS A 441 -11.63 9.50 -14.01
N MET A 442 -11.36 8.21 -14.18
CA MET A 442 -11.88 7.16 -13.31
C MET A 442 -11.11 6.97 -12.00
N THR A 443 -9.78 6.95 -12.08
CA THR A 443 -8.91 6.59 -10.93
C THR A 443 -8.22 7.79 -10.29
N LYS A 444 -8.22 8.96 -10.96
CA LYS A 444 -7.43 10.15 -10.62
C LYS A 444 -5.90 9.94 -10.75
N ALA A 445 -5.44 8.80 -11.26
CA ALA A 445 -4.04 8.65 -11.68
C ALA A 445 -3.71 9.67 -12.78
N SER A 446 -2.49 10.20 -12.80
CA SER A 446 -2.05 11.26 -13.73
C SER A 446 -2.82 12.60 -13.61
N GLY A 447 -3.80 12.71 -12.72
CA GLY A 447 -4.67 13.88 -12.60
C GLY A 447 -4.16 14.99 -11.69
N SER A 448 -3.07 14.79 -10.94
CA SER A 448 -2.50 15.78 -10.01
C SER A 448 -1.14 16.33 -10.48
N CYS A 449 -0.03 15.61 -10.31
CA CYS A 449 1.27 16.09 -10.81
C CYS A 449 1.57 15.66 -12.26
N GLY A 450 0.74 14.82 -12.88
CA GLY A 450 1.01 14.22 -14.20
C GLY A 450 2.20 13.26 -14.27
N GLY A 451 3.01 13.15 -13.22
CA GLY A 451 4.29 12.45 -13.24
C GLY A 451 4.23 10.96 -13.56
N CYS A 452 3.12 10.28 -13.22
CA CYS A 452 2.89 8.86 -13.51
C CYS A 452 2.29 8.60 -14.89
N ARG A 453 2.00 9.63 -15.71
CA ARG A 453 1.32 9.44 -17.00
C ARG A 453 2.04 8.46 -17.95
N PRO A 454 3.36 8.55 -18.18
CA PRO A 454 4.05 7.59 -19.04
C PRO A 454 3.92 6.15 -18.52
N LEU A 455 4.00 5.98 -17.19
CA LEU A 455 3.85 4.67 -16.55
C LEU A 455 2.44 4.09 -16.72
N VAL A 456 1.40 4.94 -16.66
CA VAL A 456 0.02 4.55 -16.95
C VAL A 456 -0.16 4.19 -18.42
N GLU A 457 0.41 4.97 -19.34
CA GLU A 457 0.37 4.69 -20.78
C GLU A 457 1.08 3.37 -21.11
N ASP A 458 2.22 3.10 -20.50
CA ASP A 458 2.95 1.84 -20.67
C ASP A 458 2.21 0.66 -20.04
N LEU A 459 1.55 0.85 -18.89
CA LEU A 459 0.67 -0.17 -18.31
C LEU A 459 -0.50 -0.47 -19.25
N LEU A 460 -1.12 0.55 -19.86
CA LEU A 460 -2.20 0.35 -20.84
C LEU A 460 -1.73 -0.41 -22.08
N LYS A 461 -0.51 -0.13 -22.58
CA LYS A 461 0.10 -0.89 -23.68
C LYS A 461 0.34 -2.34 -23.29
N TYR A 462 0.86 -2.57 -22.10
CA TYR A 462 1.02 -3.93 -21.55
C TYR A 462 -0.34 -4.63 -21.44
N MET A 463 -1.36 -3.98 -20.88
CA MET A 463 -2.71 -4.53 -20.77
C MET A 463 -3.38 -4.83 -22.12
N ALA A 464 -2.90 -4.22 -23.20
CA ALA A 464 -3.36 -4.45 -24.56
C ALA A 464 -2.49 -5.47 -25.33
N SER A 465 -1.37 -5.94 -24.77
CA SER A 465 -0.51 -6.95 -25.39
C SER A 465 -1.00 -8.37 -25.09
N ASP A 466 -0.56 -9.33 -25.91
CA ASP A 466 -0.86 -10.76 -25.74
C ASP A 466 -0.27 -11.35 -24.44
N ASP A 467 0.69 -10.65 -23.84
CA ASP A 467 1.35 -11.04 -22.58
C ASP A 467 0.50 -10.70 -21.35
N TYR A 468 -0.55 -9.89 -21.49
CA TYR A 468 -1.42 -9.52 -20.38
C TYR A 468 -2.51 -10.55 -20.11
N THR A 469 -2.40 -11.21 -18.96
CA THR A 469 -3.49 -12.01 -18.42
C THR A 469 -4.37 -11.12 -17.54
N LYS A 470 -5.64 -10.90 -17.95
CA LYS A 470 -6.60 -10.14 -17.14
C LYS A 470 -6.63 -10.68 -15.71
N PRO A 471 -6.41 -9.86 -14.67
CA PRO A 471 -6.67 -10.26 -13.30
C PRO A 471 -8.16 -10.58 -13.24
N SER A 472 -8.46 -11.83 -12.92
CA SER A 472 -9.84 -12.24 -12.72
C SER A 472 -10.42 -11.34 -11.64
N ARG A 473 -11.60 -10.77 -11.91
CA ARG A 473 -12.56 -10.45 -10.85
C ARG A 473 -12.48 -11.62 -9.88
N GLN A 474 -12.18 -11.37 -8.58
CA GLN A 474 -11.89 -12.45 -7.62
C GLN A 474 -12.83 -13.60 -7.93
N PRO A 475 -12.29 -14.75 -8.38
CA PRO A 475 -13.11 -15.75 -8.99
C PRO A 475 -14.19 -16.11 -7.98
N SER A 476 -15.44 -16.17 -8.45
CA SER A 476 -16.52 -16.72 -7.64
C SER A 476 -16.04 -18.06 -7.09
N PHE A 477 -16.25 -18.30 -5.81
CA PHE A 477 -15.78 -19.48 -5.09
C PHE A 477 -15.97 -20.78 -5.88
N CYS A 478 -17.10 -20.91 -6.58
CA CYS A 478 -17.26 -21.80 -7.71
C CYS A 478 -18.40 -21.31 -8.62
N GLY A 479 -18.67 -21.99 -9.74
CA GLY A 479 -19.79 -21.67 -10.63
C GLY A 479 -21.20 -21.78 -9.99
N CYS A 480 -21.32 -22.33 -8.78
CA CYS A 480 -22.57 -22.44 -8.03
C CYS A 480 -22.88 -21.21 -7.17
N THR A 481 -22.02 -20.19 -7.12
CA THR A 481 -22.26 -18.96 -6.34
C THR A 481 -21.69 -17.74 -7.08
N ASP A 482 -22.15 -16.54 -6.72
CA ASP A 482 -21.53 -15.28 -7.17
C ASP A 482 -20.56 -14.71 -6.11
N LEU A 483 -20.54 -15.31 -4.91
CA LEU A 483 -19.66 -14.89 -3.81
C LEU A 483 -18.20 -15.30 -4.04
N THR A 484 -17.27 -14.49 -3.55
CA THR A 484 -15.85 -14.84 -3.50
C THR A 484 -15.57 -15.84 -2.37
N GLU A 485 -14.39 -16.49 -2.40
CA GLU A 485 -13.99 -17.43 -1.35
C GLU A 485 -13.93 -16.74 0.04
N GLU A 486 -13.44 -15.51 0.09
CA GLU A 486 -13.37 -14.71 1.32
C GLU A 486 -14.75 -14.33 1.87
N GLU A 487 -15.71 -14.00 1.00
CA GLU A 487 -17.09 -13.72 1.39
C GLU A 487 -17.76 -14.97 1.99
N VAL A 488 -17.51 -16.15 1.41
CA VAL A 488 -18.01 -17.43 1.93
C VAL A 488 -17.39 -17.74 3.31
N ILE A 489 -16.08 -17.59 3.46
CA ILE A 489 -15.39 -17.78 4.76
C ILE A 489 -15.97 -16.84 5.81
N ALA A 490 -16.17 -15.56 5.46
CA ALA A 490 -16.70 -14.57 6.39
C ALA A 490 -18.11 -14.92 6.88
N GLU A 491 -19.00 -15.42 6.02
CA GLU A 491 -20.34 -15.85 6.43
C GLU A 491 -20.28 -17.11 7.33
N ILE A 492 -19.42 -18.08 7.01
CA ILE A 492 -19.22 -19.28 7.85
C ILE A 492 -18.71 -18.91 9.24
N CYS A 493 -17.83 -17.91 9.35
CA CYS A 493 -17.35 -17.46 10.66
C CYS A 493 -18.40 -16.63 11.44
N ARG A 494 -19.37 -16.00 10.76
CA ARG A 494 -20.41 -15.18 11.40
C ARG A 494 -21.57 -16.00 11.97
N ARG A 495 -21.89 -17.15 11.37
CA ARG A 495 -23.08 -17.95 11.73
C ARG A 495 -22.73 -19.42 11.95
N PRO A 496 -23.31 -20.08 12.96
CA PRO A 496 -23.04 -21.49 13.22
C PRO A 496 -23.86 -22.40 12.27
N PHE A 497 -23.33 -22.70 11.09
CA PHE A 497 -23.96 -23.66 10.16
C PHE A 497 -23.72 -25.12 10.58
N THR A 498 -24.74 -25.96 10.43
CA THR A 498 -24.81 -27.37 10.86
C THR A 498 -24.47 -28.39 9.78
N ASP A 499 -24.49 -27.99 8.51
CA ASP A 499 -23.97 -28.76 7.37
C ASP A 499 -23.71 -27.85 6.14
N ALA A 500 -23.04 -28.39 5.12
CA ALA A 500 -22.79 -27.63 3.89
C ALA A 500 -24.06 -27.31 3.10
N ALA A 501 -25.14 -28.09 3.24
CA ALA A 501 -26.41 -27.82 2.58
C ALA A 501 -27.10 -26.59 3.19
N GLU A 502 -26.99 -26.39 4.50
CA GLU A 502 -27.47 -25.20 5.20
C GLU A 502 -26.69 -23.95 4.78
N VAL A 503 -25.35 -24.05 4.69
CA VAL A 503 -24.53 -22.96 4.15
C VAL A 503 -25.07 -22.54 2.77
N MET A 504 -25.21 -23.49 1.85
CA MET A 504 -25.69 -23.22 0.49
C MET A 504 -27.10 -22.59 0.46
N ARG A 505 -28.03 -23.06 1.30
CA ARG A 505 -29.40 -22.50 1.37
C ARG A 505 -29.42 -21.07 1.89
N GLU A 506 -28.61 -20.74 2.90
CA GLU A 506 -28.67 -19.43 3.56
C GLU A 506 -27.84 -18.34 2.88
N ILE A 507 -26.75 -18.70 2.19
CA ILE A 507 -25.82 -17.73 1.59
C ILE A 507 -25.97 -17.58 0.06
N GLY A 508 -27.04 -18.14 -0.51
CA GLY A 508 -27.45 -17.85 -1.90
C GLY A 508 -26.75 -18.67 -2.97
N TRP A 509 -26.54 -19.98 -2.75
CA TRP A 509 -26.08 -20.87 -3.82
C TRP A 509 -27.12 -21.00 -4.93
N LYS A 510 -26.65 -21.05 -6.18
CA LYS A 510 -27.45 -21.26 -7.39
C LYS A 510 -27.95 -22.70 -7.54
N THR A 511 -27.31 -23.66 -6.89
CA THR A 511 -27.66 -25.10 -6.97
C THR A 511 -27.79 -25.71 -5.58
N GLU A 512 -28.92 -26.36 -5.31
CA GLU A 512 -29.23 -26.95 -3.98
C GLU A 512 -28.25 -28.03 -3.52
N ASN A 513 -27.68 -28.81 -4.46
CA ASN A 513 -26.76 -29.91 -4.15
C ASN A 513 -25.27 -29.56 -4.29
N GLY A 514 -24.94 -28.31 -4.61
CA GLY A 514 -23.57 -27.88 -4.92
C GLY A 514 -22.93 -28.66 -6.09
N CYS A 515 -21.60 -28.62 -6.17
CA CYS A 515 -20.81 -29.36 -7.15
C CYS A 515 -19.57 -29.99 -6.51
N ARG A 516 -18.82 -30.77 -7.30
CA ARG A 516 -17.56 -31.44 -6.89
C ARG A 516 -16.46 -30.51 -6.38
N ILE A 517 -16.59 -29.19 -6.58
CA ILE A 517 -15.63 -28.19 -6.11
C ILE A 517 -16.07 -27.60 -4.78
N CYS A 518 -17.30 -27.07 -4.69
CA CYS A 518 -17.72 -26.37 -3.48
C CYS A 518 -18.06 -27.28 -2.30
N ILE A 519 -18.57 -28.49 -2.52
CA ILE A 519 -18.96 -29.35 -1.39
C ILE A 519 -17.74 -29.71 -0.53
N PRO A 520 -16.62 -30.22 -1.08
CA PRO A 520 -15.42 -30.47 -0.28
C PRO A 520 -14.85 -29.22 0.38
N ALA A 521 -14.90 -28.08 -0.31
CA ALA A 521 -14.37 -26.82 0.20
C ALA A 521 -15.21 -26.27 1.38
N LEU A 522 -16.55 -26.32 1.28
CA LEU A 522 -17.45 -25.96 2.39
C LEU A 522 -17.22 -26.86 3.62
N HIS A 523 -17.02 -28.17 3.40
CA HIS A 523 -16.71 -29.09 4.50
C HIS A 523 -15.39 -28.70 5.18
N TYR A 524 -14.36 -28.36 4.40
CA TYR A 524 -13.09 -27.88 4.93
C TYR A 524 -13.26 -26.61 5.79
N TYR A 525 -14.00 -25.60 5.33
CA TYR A 525 -14.20 -24.37 6.10
C TYR A 525 -15.07 -24.55 7.34
N LEU A 526 -16.07 -25.42 7.28
CA LEU A 526 -16.88 -25.78 8.44
C LEU A 526 -16.03 -26.51 9.48
N GLU A 527 -15.21 -27.47 9.07
CA GLU A 527 -14.30 -28.20 9.97
C GLU A 527 -13.20 -27.29 10.54
N ARG A 528 -12.68 -26.35 9.74
CA ARG A 528 -11.70 -25.35 10.17
C ARG A 528 -12.27 -24.46 11.29
N THR A 529 -13.52 -24.02 11.13
CA THR A 529 -14.19 -23.11 12.07
C THR A 529 -14.74 -23.87 13.29
N ARG A 530 -15.17 -25.12 13.09
CA ARG A 530 -15.73 -25.99 14.11
C ARG A 530 -15.07 -27.37 14.04
N PRO A 531 -14.01 -27.63 14.82
CA PRO A 531 -13.32 -28.93 14.83
C PRO A 531 -14.24 -30.09 15.23
N ASP A 532 -15.36 -29.82 15.90
CA ASP A 532 -16.38 -30.81 16.27
C ASP A 532 -17.30 -31.21 15.09
N PHE A 533 -17.21 -30.50 13.97
CA PHE A 533 -17.92 -30.78 12.72
C PHE A 533 -17.25 -31.96 12.00
N MET A 534 -17.61 -33.19 12.36
CA MET A 534 -17.24 -34.40 11.61
C MET A 534 -18.44 -34.93 10.82
N GLN A 535 -18.49 -34.66 9.52
CA GLN A 535 -19.32 -35.44 8.59
C GLN A 535 -18.47 -36.49 7.89
N PHE A 536 -18.79 -37.76 8.12
CA PHE A 536 -18.31 -38.86 7.29
C PHE A 536 -18.97 -38.75 5.92
N ASN A 537 -18.28 -38.16 4.94
CA ASN A 537 -18.69 -38.32 3.55
C ASN A 537 -18.35 -39.74 3.11
N GLU A 538 -19.30 -40.67 3.28
CA GLU A 538 -19.29 -41.96 2.60
C GLU A 538 -19.62 -41.76 1.11
N ILE A 539 -18.70 -41.19 0.33
CA ILE A 539 -18.85 -41.17 -1.13
C ILE A 539 -17.53 -41.51 -1.80
N SER A 540 -17.35 -42.80 -2.11
CA SER A 540 -16.91 -43.30 -3.42
C SER A 540 -16.89 -44.84 -3.42
N ALA A 541 -17.52 -45.40 -4.45
CA ALA A 541 -17.58 -46.81 -4.81
C ALA A 541 -16.23 -47.35 -5.31
N GLU A 542 -15.19 -47.34 -4.46
CA GLU A 542 -13.94 -48.04 -4.74
C GLU A 542 -14.00 -49.48 -4.23
N GLU A 543 -13.57 -50.44 -5.05
CA GLU A 543 -13.55 -51.87 -4.71
C GLU A 543 -12.59 -52.20 -3.55
N THR A 544 -11.56 -51.35 -3.29
CA THR A 544 -10.55 -51.61 -2.25
C THR A 544 -10.04 -50.35 -1.53
N CYS A 545 -9.65 -50.48 -0.27
CA CYS A 545 -9.21 -49.45 0.67
C CYS A 545 -7.69 -49.50 0.92
N THR A 546 -7.15 -48.40 1.45
CA THR A 546 -5.74 -48.30 1.93
C THR A 546 -5.69 -47.84 3.39
N LEU A 547 -4.82 -48.47 4.18
CA LEU A 547 -4.48 -48.09 5.55
C LEU A 547 -2.97 -47.85 5.69
N ILE A 548 -2.60 -46.86 6.49
CA ILE A 548 -1.20 -46.60 6.88
C ILE A 548 -1.13 -46.68 8.41
N PRO A 549 -0.52 -47.74 8.98
CA PRO A 549 -0.29 -47.82 10.42
C PRO A 549 0.58 -46.68 10.93
N GLN A 550 0.16 -46.04 12.01
CA GLN A 550 0.83 -44.86 12.52
C GLN A 550 2.05 -45.19 13.38
N MET A 551 3.21 -44.75 12.93
CA MET A 551 4.50 -44.98 13.59
C MET A 551 5.16 -43.65 13.94
N TYR A 552 4.69 -42.94 14.96
CA TYR A 552 5.11 -41.56 15.25
C TYR A 552 6.63 -41.33 15.17
N GLY A 553 7.06 -40.33 14.39
CA GLY A 553 8.47 -40.01 14.15
C GLY A 553 9.29 -41.05 13.38
N GLY A 554 8.64 -42.08 12.82
CA GLY A 554 9.33 -43.21 12.18
C GLY A 554 9.77 -44.29 13.16
N LEU A 555 9.31 -44.23 14.41
CA LEU A 555 9.65 -45.19 15.45
C LEU A 555 8.67 -46.36 15.42
N THR A 556 9.21 -47.56 15.50
CA THR A 556 8.45 -48.80 15.64
C THR A 556 9.22 -49.79 16.51
N SER A 557 8.50 -50.77 17.05
CA SER A 557 9.02 -51.89 17.83
C SER A 557 8.86 -53.22 17.10
N ALA A 558 9.64 -54.22 17.51
CA ALA A 558 9.48 -55.59 16.99
C ALA A 558 8.06 -56.14 17.23
N ALA A 559 7.41 -55.75 18.33
CA ALA A 559 6.05 -56.15 18.65
C ALA A 559 5.02 -55.53 17.70
N GLU A 560 5.14 -54.24 17.39
CA GLU A 560 4.25 -53.56 16.42
C GLU A 560 4.45 -54.11 15.01
N LEU A 561 5.70 -54.29 14.56
CA LEU A 561 6.00 -54.87 13.25
C LEU A 561 5.45 -56.29 13.12
N LYS A 562 5.59 -57.10 14.18
CA LYS A 562 5.00 -58.44 14.22
C LYS A 562 3.48 -58.38 14.14
N ASN A 563 2.84 -57.50 14.91
CA ASN A 563 1.37 -57.35 14.85
C ASN A 563 0.89 -56.93 13.46
N ILE A 564 1.59 -55.99 12.80
CA ILE A 564 1.26 -55.58 11.42
C ILE A 564 1.41 -56.77 10.46
N ALA A 565 2.49 -57.54 10.57
CA ALA A 565 2.71 -58.74 9.75
C ALA A 565 1.60 -59.79 9.97
N ASP A 566 1.25 -60.08 11.22
CA ASP A 566 0.19 -61.02 11.59
C ASP A 566 -1.17 -60.58 11.00
N VAL A 567 -1.47 -59.27 10.99
CA VAL A 567 -2.69 -58.72 10.36
C VAL A 567 -2.65 -58.83 8.83
N ILE A 568 -1.50 -58.55 8.20
CA ILE A 568 -1.35 -58.69 6.74
C ILE A 568 -1.67 -60.12 6.31
N GLU A 569 -1.12 -61.11 7.02
CA GLU A 569 -1.35 -62.53 6.74
C GLU A 569 -2.80 -62.94 7.03
N ALA A 570 -3.34 -62.59 8.20
CA ALA A 570 -4.68 -63.00 8.63
C ALA A 570 -5.79 -62.52 7.70
N TYR A 571 -5.64 -61.33 7.12
CA TYR A 571 -6.63 -60.74 6.21
C TYR A 571 -6.24 -60.84 4.73
N GLY A 572 -5.10 -61.46 4.40
CA GLY A 572 -4.63 -61.64 3.04
C GLY A 572 -4.45 -60.32 2.29
N ILE A 573 -3.84 -59.31 2.93
CA ILE A 573 -3.69 -57.97 2.35
C ILE A 573 -2.67 -58.04 1.19
N PRO A 574 -3.07 -57.78 -0.06
CA PRO A 574 -2.23 -58.06 -1.23
C PRO A 574 -1.14 -57.01 -1.47
N GLY A 575 -1.33 -55.77 -1.03
CA GLY A 575 -0.39 -54.67 -1.26
C GLY A 575 0.27 -54.20 0.02
N VAL A 576 1.59 -54.39 0.12
CA VAL A 576 2.42 -53.86 1.21
C VAL A 576 3.60 -53.11 0.61
N SER A 577 3.68 -51.80 0.87
CA SER A 577 4.75 -50.94 0.33
C SER A 577 5.18 -49.86 1.33
N MET A 578 6.32 -49.21 1.07
CA MET A 578 6.79 -48.06 1.83
C MET A 578 6.34 -46.75 1.16
N THR A 579 5.88 -45.78 1.95
CA THR A 579 5.63 -44.41 1.49
C THR A 579 6.93 -43.61 1.39
N ASP A 580 6.85 -42.48 0.70
CA ASP A 580 7.89 -41.44 0.64
C ASP A 580 8.24 -40.83 2.02
N SER A 581 7.29 -40.82 2.95
CA SER A 581 7.48 -40.48 4.37
C SER A 581 8.00 -41.63 5.24
N HIS A 582 8.46 -42.73 4.63
CA HIS A 582 8.97 -43.92 5.31
C HIS A 582 7.92 -44.62 6.22
N ARG A 583 6.67 -44.71 5.77
CA ARG A 583 5.57 -45.43 6.45
C ARG A 583 5.21 -46.72 5.72
N LEU A 584 4.67 -47.69 6.43
CA LEU A 584 4.06 -48.88 5.82
C LEU A 584 2.68 -48.52 5.25
N ARG A 585 2.44 -48.88 3.99
CA ARG A 585 1.16 -48.72 3.29
C ARG A 585 0.57 -50.10 3.02
N LEU A 586 -0.64 -50.33 3.52
CA LEU A 586 -1.44 -51.54 3.35
C LEU A 586 -2.56 -51.24 2.36
N SER A 587 -2.48 -51.74 1.13
CA SER A 587 -3.45 -51.48 0.05
C SER A 587 -4.16 -52.76 -0.41
N GLY A 588 -5.33 -52.60 -1.02
CA GLY A 588 -6.15 -53.72 -1.50
C GLY A 588 -7.09 -54.31 -0.44
N ILE A 589 -7.38 -53.55 0.62
CA ILE A 589 -8.25 -54.00 1.73
C ILE A 589 -9.71 -53.93 1.30
N ARG A 590 -10.51 -54.99 1.50
CA ARG A 590 -11.95 -54.93 1.21
C ARG A 590 -12.66 -53.98 2.19
N PRO A 591 -13.61 -53.13 1.74
CA PRO A 591 -14.34 -52.21 2.62
C PRO A 591 -14.95 -52.87 3.87
N ASN A 592 -15.51 -54.07 3.72
CA ASN A 592 -16.12 -54.84 4.82
C ASN A 592 -15.11 -55.31 5.88
N ASP A 593 -13.85 -55.52 5.51
CA ASP A 593 -12.80 -55.98 6.42
C ASP A 593 -12.17 -54.82 7.22
N LEU A 594 -12.43 -53.57 6.82
CA LEU A 594 -11.76 -52.37 7.32
C LEU A 594 -11.91 -52.18 8.84
N ALA A 595 -13.12 -52.38 9.38
CA ALA A 595 -13.39 -52.22 10.82
C ALA A 595 -12.66 -53.28 11.66
N SER A 596 -12.65 -54.52 11.18
CA SER A 596 -11.96 -55.65 11.84
C SER A 596 -10.44 -55.48 11.80
N ILE A 597 -9.89 -55.06 10.66
CA ILE A 597 -8.46 -54.76 10.50
C ILE A 597 -8.03 -53.61 11.42
N ARG A 598 -8.80 -52.51 11.49
CA ARG A 598 -8.54 -51.39 12.42
C ARG A 598 -8.45 -51.87 13.87
N LYS A 599 -9.37 -52.73 14.29
CA LYS A 599 -9.38 -53.31 15.63
C LYS A 599 -8.20 -54.24 15.87
N ALA A 600 -7.82 -55.05 14.88
CA ALA A 600 -6.71 -56.00 14.98
C ALA A 600 -5.34 -55.32 15.00
N LEU A 601 -5.15 -54.24 14.23
CA LEU A 601 -3.92 -53.45 14.26
C LEU A 601 -3.68 -52.81 15.63
N ASN A 602 -4.74 -52.54 16.40
CA ASN A 602 -4.68 -52.00 17.77
C ASN A 602 -3.72 -50.80 17.93
N MET A 603 -3.68 -49.95 16.91
CA MET A 603 -2.86 -48.75 16.84
C MET A 603 -3.57 -47.71 15.97
N PRO A 604 -3.21 -46.42 16.07
CA PRO A 604 -3.77 -45.41 15.18
C PRO A 604 -3.43 -45.76 13.72
N VAL A 605 -4.41 -45.59 12.83
CA VAL A 605 -4.23 -45.86 11.41
C VAL A 605 -4.80 -44.70 10.59
N PHE A 606 -4.07 -44.33 9.54
CA PHE A 606 -4.48 -43.29 8.61
C PHE A 606 -5.18 -43.91 7.42
N SER A 607 -6.29 -43.28 7.01
CA SER A 607 -6.98 -43.58 5.77
C SER A 607 -6.97 -42.32 4.91
N PRO A 608 -6.29 -42.33 3.73
CA PRO A 608 -6.18 -41.16 2.86
C PRO A 608 -7.51 -40.58 2.35
N ARG A 609 -8.63 -41.28 2.56
CA ARG A 609 -9.94 -40.96 1.99
C ARG A 609 -10.66 -39.78 2.63
N HIS A 610 -10.27 -39.33 3.82
CA HIS A 610 -11.15 -38.46 4.62
C HIS A 610 -10.59 -37.06 4.91
N ARG A 611 -9.25 -36.87 4.93
CA ARG A 611 -8.60 -35.59 5.22
C ARG A 611 -7.23 -35.49 4.55
N TRP A 612 -6.83 -34.28 4.20
CA TRP A 612 -5.43 -34.01 3.88
C TRP A 612 -4.58 -34.20 5.14
N THR A 613 -3.43 -34.84 4.99
CA THR A 613 -2.58 -35.27 6.11
C THR A 613 -1.32 -34.44 6.21
N ILE A 614 -0.83 -34.27 7.44
CA ILE A 614 0.54 -33.83 7.72
C ILE A 614 1.40 -35.09 7.86
N GLN A 615 2.47 -35.20 7.09
CA GLN A 615 3.42 -36.30 7.21
C GLN A 615 4.78 -35.77 7.61
N ILE A 616 5.32 -36.33 8.70
CA ILE A 616 6.59 -35.89 9.27
C ILE A 616 7.66 -36.98 9.04
N ARG A 617 8.72 -36.61 8.32
CA ARG A 617 9.90 -37.44 8.08
C ARG A 617 11.05 -36.95 8.96
N ALA A 618 11.75 -37.86 9.62
CA ALA A 618 12.89 -37.52 10.48
C ALA A 618 14.18 -38.23 10.02
N CYS A 619 15.33 -37.55 10.14
CA CYS A 619 16.64 -38.15 9.95
C CYS A 619 16.82 -39.31 10.93
N THR A 620 17.44 -40.40 10.49
CA THR A 620 17.87 -41.51 11.34
C THR A 620 19.34 -41.36 11.75
N CYS A 621 19.85 -40.13 11.70
CA CYS A 621 21.25 -39.78 11.77
C CYS A 621 21.60 -39.45 13.24
N GLY A 622 22.45 -40.24 13.89
CA GLY A 622 22.90 -40.01 15.27
C GLY A 622 22.62 -41.16 16.25
N GLN A 623 23.32 -41.17 17.39
CA GLN A 623 23.21 -42.24 18.40
C GLN A 623 21.97 -42.13 19.32
N HIS A 624 21.34 -40.96 19.42
CA HIS A 624 20.33 -40.65 20.46
C HIS A 624 18.88 -40.41 19.97
N ARG A 625 18.49 -40.80 18.74
CA ARG A 625 17.09 -40.73 18.21
C ARG A 625 16.35 -39.37 18.37
N SER A 626 17.04 -38.28 18.69
CA SER A 626 16.43 -36.99 19.04
C SER A 626 15.53 -36.42 17.93
N PHE A 627 15.94 -36.53 16.66
CA PHE A 627 15.11 -36.13 15.51
C PHE A 627 13.77 -36.88 15.45
N GLN A 628 13.78 -38.18 15.75
CA GLN A 628 12.59 -39.02 15.71
C GLN A 628 11.67 -38.76 16.91
N GLU A 629 12.25 -38.42 18.06
CA GLU A 629 11.50 -38.01 19.25
C GLU A 629 10.82 -36.65 19.06
N LEU A 630 11.54 -35.66 18.52
CA LEU A 630 10.98 -34.36 18.14
C LEU A 630 9.87 -34.51 17.09
N ALA A 631 10.11 -35.30 16.04
CA ALA A 631 9.11 -35.62 15.03
C ALA A 631 7.86 -36.26 15.64
N SER A 632 8.04 -37.24 16.53
CA SER A 632 6.97 -37.94 17.24
C SER A 632 6.12 -36.98 18.07
N ARG A 633 6.74 -36.01 18.75
CA ARG A 633 6.03 -34.96 19.51
C ARG A 633 5.17 -34.07 18.62
N ILE A 634 5.74 -33.56 17.52
CA ILE A 634 5.00 -32.68 16.60
C ILE A 634 3.87 -33.45 15.93
N GLU A 635 4.12 -34.70 15.52
CA GLU A 635 3.14 -35.52 14.81
C GLU A 635 1.95 -35.90 15.70
N ARG A 636 2.17 -36.26 16.98
CA ARG A 636 1.08 -36.51 17.94
C ARG A 636 0.19 -35.29 18.19
N ASP A 637 0.75 -34.10 18.05
CA ASP A 637 0.03 -32.84 18.24
C ASP A 637 -0.63 -32.36 16.93
N THR A 638 -0.48 -33.06 15.80
CA THR A 638 -0.91 -32.55 14.48
C THR A 638 -1.60 -33.58 13.59
N ASP A 639 -1.49 -34.87 13.88
CA ASP A 639 -1.96 -35.96 13.02
C ASP A 639 -3.49 -36.01 12.80
N THR A 640 -4.28 -35.47 13.73
CA THR A 640 -5.75 -35.47 13.67
C THR A 640 -6.34 -34.23 13.00
N LEU A 641 -5.51 -33.23 12.68
CA LEU A 641 -5.95 -31.97 12.10
C LEU A 641 -6.33 -32.11 10.62
N ALA A 642 -7.44 -31.50 10.21
CA ALA A 642 -7.63 -31.20 8.79
C ALA A 642 -6.80 -29.98 8.41
N VAL A 643 -5.99 -30.15 7.38
CA VAL A 643 -5.24 -29.08 6.71
C VAL A 643 -5.80 -28.85 5.31
N SER A 644 -5.47 -27.69 4.73
CA SER A 644 -5.99 -27.27 3.42
C SER A 644 -5.60 -28.22 2.28
N ALA A 645 -4.35 -28.66 2.29
CA ALA A 645 -3.73 -29.54 1.31
C ALA A 645 -2.73 -30.47 2.02
N TYR A 646 -2.21 -31.48 1.32
CA TYR A 646 -1.16 -32.35 1.85
C TYR A 646 0.05 -31.53 2.32
N VAL A 647 0.53 -31.77 3.55
CA VAL A 647 1.67 -31.07 4.13
C VAL A 647 2.81 -32.03 4.40
N SER A 648 3.94 -31.78 3.76
CA SER A 648 5.20 -32.49 3.99
C SER A 648 6.08 -31.75 4.99
N VAL A 649 6.48 -32.45 6.06
CA VAL A 649 7.37 -31.91 7.10
C VAL A 649 8.62 -32.78 7.18
N SER A 650 9.80 -32.17 7.28
CA SER A 650 11.05 -32.93 7.42
C SER A 650 12.01 -32.32 8.43
N LEU A 651 12.55 -33.17 9.30
CA LEU A 651 13.57 -32.85 10.30
C LEU A 651 14.88 -33.53 9.89
N SER A 652 15.94 -32.76 9.69
CA SER A 652 17.23 -33.25 9.18
C SER A 652 18.42 -32.82 10.04
N CYS A 653 19.49 -33.60 10.00
CA CYS A 653 20.82 -33.13 10.40
C CYS A 653 21.40 -32.17 9.34
N GLU A 654 22.55 -31.56 9.65
CA GLU A 654 23.29 -30.61 8.79
C GLU A 654 23.55 -31.10 7.36
N ASN A 655 23.66 -32.42 7.15
CA ASN A 655 23.84 -33.02 5.82
C ASN A 655 22.55 -33.10 4.99
N ASN A 656 21.44 -32.60 5.50
CA ASN A 656 20.15 -32.56 4.83
C ASN A 656 19.66 -33.94 4.29
N CYS A 657 19.88 -35.03 5.03
CA CYS A 657 19.61 -36.40 4.55
C CYS A 657 18.14 -36.72 4.23
N THR A 658 17.21 -35.88 4.67
CA THR A 658 15.76 -36.05 4.46
C THR A 658 15.16 -35.00 3.52
N ASP A 659 16.00 -34.28 2.77
CA ASP A 659 15.61 -33.26 1.80
C ASP A 659 14.73 -32.15 2.41
N ALA A 660 15.10 -31.63 3.60
CA ALA A 660 14.30 -30.67 4.34
C ALA A 660 14.07 -29.36 3.58
N TYR A 661 15.04 -28.87 2.80
CA TYR A 661 14.89 -27.66 2.00
C TYR A 661 13.74 -27.69 0.99
N ILE A 662 13.29 -28.86 0.53
CA ILE A 662 12.28 -28.96 -0.53
C ILE A 662 10.94 -29.50 -0.01
N GLN A 663 10.77 -29.62 1.31
CA GLN A 663 9.46 -29.90 1.91
C GLN A 663 8.69 -28.61 2.18
N ASP A 664 7.38 -28.74 2.40
CA ASP A 664 6.54 -27.60 2.78
C ASP A 664 7.06 -26.93 4.06
N ILE A 665 7.50 -27.73 5.04
CA ILE A 665 8.20 -27.27 6.25
C ILE A 665 9.43 -28.15 6.49
N GLY A 666 10.63 -27.56 6.45
CA GLY A 666 11.88 -28.23 6.77
C GLY A 666 12.49 -27.67 8.05
N ALA A 667 13.12 -28.50 8.88
CA ALA A 667 14.04 -28.02 9.91
C ALA A 667 15.38 -28.76 9.83
N ILE A 668 16.47 -28.00 9.89
CA ILE A 668 17.84 -28.51 9.78
C ILE A 668 18.59 -28.14 11.06
N GLN A 669 19.10 -29.13 11.77
CA GLN A 669 19.95 -28.89 12.93
C GLN A 669 21.35 -28.45 12.48
N THR A 670 21.78 -27.30 12.98
CA THR A 670 23.11 -26.71 12.77
C THR A 670 23.84 -26.54 14.10
N GLN A 671 25.07 -26.02 14.07
CA GLN A 671 25.85 -25.77 15.29
C GLN A 671 25.26 -24.67 16.18
N THR A 672 24.47 -23.76 15.61
CA THR A 672 23.91 -22.60 16.30
C THR A 672 22.44 -22.77 16.69
N GLY A 673 21.82 -23.89 16.33
CA GLY A 673 20.41 -24.16 16.61
C GLY A 673 19.74 -24.98 15.50
N TRP A 674 18.46 -24.70 15.26
CA TRP A 674 17.64 -25.31 14.20
C TRP A 674 17.19 -24.25 13.23
N GLU A 675 17.58 -24.40 11.96
CA GLU A 675 17.09 -23.56 10.88
C GLU A 675 15.78 -24.12 10.35
N ILE A 676 14.71 -23.33 10.43
CA ILE A 676 13.39 -23.72 9.91
C ILE A 676 13.19 -23.06 8.55
N TYR A 677 12.79 -23.85 7.55
CA TYR A 677 12.52 -23.45 6.17
C TYR A 677 11.05 -23.69 5.84
N ILE A 678 10.43 -22.79 5.08
CA ILE A 678 9.01 -22.91 4.70
C ILE A 678 8.78 -22.68 3.21
N GLY A 679 7.75 -23.33 2.67
CA GLY A 679 7.31 -23.17 1.29
C GLY A 679 8.21 -23.88 0.26
N GLY A 680 8.89 -24.97 0.64
CA GLY A 680 9.55 -25.85 -0.32
C GLY A 680 8.54 -26.74 -1.05
N PHE A 681 8.91 -27.23 -2.24
CA PHE A 681 8.03 -28.06 -3.07
C PHE A 681 8.83 -29.06 -3.91
N ARG A 682 8.39 -30.34 -3.96
CA ARG A 682 9.09 -31.45 -4.65
C ARG A 682 8.54 -31.82 -6.04
N GLY A 683 7.64 -31.01 -6.62
CA GLY A 683 6.97 -31.32 -7.89
C GLY A 683 7.77 -30.99 -9.15
N LYS A 684 7.07 -30.94 -10.30
CA LYS A 684 7.68 -30.66 -11.63
C LYS A 684 8.49 -29.36 -11.68
N GLN A 685 8.14 -28.38 -10.84
CA GLN A 685 8.88 -27.14 -10.63
C GLN A 685 9.39 -27.11 -9.19
N ALA A 686 10.38 -27.96 -8.88
CA ALA A 686 10.91 -28.07 -7.54
C ALA A 686 11.48 -26.73 -7.05
N ARG A 687 11.20 -26.39 -5.79
CA ARG A 687 11.53 -25.10 -5.16
C ARG A 687 12.09 -25.36 -3.78
N ALA A 688 13.19 -24.68 -3.45
CA ALA A 688 13.68 -24.63 -2.09
C ALA A 688 12.81 -23.69 -1.25
N GLY A 689 12.53 -24.09 -0.01
CA GLY A 689 11.88 -23.26 0.99
C GLY A 689 12.76 -22.09 1.39
N SER A 690 12.12 -21.01 1.80
CA SER A 690 12.83 -19.85 2.32
C SER A 690 13.15 -20.06 3.80
N LEU A 691 14.34 -19.63 4.24
CA LEU A 691 14.70 -19.62 5.66
C LEU A 691 13.66 -18.78 6.40
N PHE A 692 12.95 -19.39 7.34
CA PHE A 692 11.91 -18.78 8.15
C PHE A 692 12.49 -18.21 9.44
N CYS A 693 13.17 -19.03 10.24
CA CYS A 693 13.82 -18.60 11.49
C CYS A 693 14.94 -19.55 11.91
N VAL A 694 15.65 -19.17 12.96
CA VAL A 694 16.59 -20.05 13.69
C VAL A 694 16.12 -20.15 15.14
N THR A 695 15.92 -21.37 15.62
CA THR A 695 15.54 -21.68 17.01
C THR A 695 16.71 -22.31 17.76
N ASP A 696 16.79 -22.10 19.06
CA ASP A 696 17.94 -22.51 19.89
C ASP A 696 17.89 -23.97 20.34
N ASN A 697 16.69 -24.54 20.49
CA ASN A 697 16.49 -25.87 21.05
C ASN A 697 15.27 -26.60 20.46
N GLU A 698 15.08 -27.86 20.83
CA GLU A 698 14.00 -28.70 20.28
C GLU A 698 12.59 -28.23 20.71
N ASP A 699 12.45 -27.62 21.88
CA ASP A 699 11.16 -27.13 22.37
C ASP A 699 10.71 -25.87 21.64
N SER A 700 11.62 -24.92 21.42
CA SER A 700 11.35 -23.73 20.60
C SER A 700 11.10 -24.12 19.14
N THR A 701 11.83 -25.11 18.61
CA THR A 701 11.59 -25.68 17.27
C THR A 701 10.19 -26.31 17.16
N ALA A 702 9.81 -27.15 18.12
CA ALA A 702 8.49 -27.77 18.17
C ALA A 702 7.37 -26.73 18.27
N ALA A 703 7.55 -25.72 19.12
CA ALA A 703 6.58 -24.64 19.30
C ALA A 703 6.40 -23.84 18.00
N MET A 704 7.50 -23.50 17.32
CA MET A 704 7.46 -22.74 16.08
C MET A 704 6.80 -23.53 14.94
N MET A 705 7.17 -24.79 14.75
CA MET A 705 6.57 -25.64 13.72
C MET A 705 5.08 -25.89 13.96
N LYS A 706 4.67 -26.13 15.21
CA LYS A 706 3.25 -26.29 15.56
C LYS A 706 2.46 -25.01 15.38
N GLY A 707 3.03 -23.87 15.78
CA GLY A 707 2.42 -22.55 15.54
C GLY A 707 2.24 -22.29 14.04
N LEU A 708 3.25 -22.60 13.23
CA LEU A 708 3.18 -22.46 11.77
C LEU A 708 2.10 -23.34 11.15
N ILE A 709 2.02 -24.62 11.53
CA ILE A 709 0.98 -25.55 11.07
C ILE A 709 -0.41 -25.03 11.45
N GLN A 710 -0.59 -24.56 12.68
CA GLN A 710 -1.87 -24.01 13.13
C GLN A 710 -2.22 -22.72 12.39
N TYR A 711 -1.26 -21.81 12.19
CA TYR A 711 -1.50 -20.56 11.48
C TYR A 711 -1.86 -20.81 10.02
N TYR A 712 -1.16 -21.72 9.36
CA TYR A 712 -1.52 -22.19 8.02
C TYR A 712 -2.93 -22.77 8.00
N ARG A 713 -3.28 -23.64 8.96
CA ARG A 713 -4.62 -24.22 9.07
C ARG A 713 -5.71 -23.16 9.23
N GLU A 714 -5.47 -22.11 10.02
CA GLU A 714 -6.46 -21.05 10.28
C GLU A 714 -6.62 -20.05 9.10
N THR A 715 -5.62 -19.94 8.22
CA THR A 715 -5.56 -18.86 7.21
C THR A 715 -5.49 -19.34 5.76
N ALA A 716 -5.23 -20.62 5.51
CA ALA A 716 -5.20 -21.18 4.16
C ALA A 716 -6.59 -21.29 3.53
N HIS A 717 -6.64 -21.09 2.21
CA HIS A 717 -7.81 -21.33 1.37
C HIS A 717 -7.93 -22.83 1.07
N TYR A 718 -9.04 -23.34 0.53
CA TYR A 718 -9.20 -24.76 0.27
C TYR A 718 -8.22 -25.26 -0.82
N ASN A 719 -7.51 -26.36 -0.56
CA ASN A 719 -6.54 -26.97 -1.47
C ASN A 719 -5.37 -26.04 -1.87
N GLU A 720 -5.07 -25.04 -1.04
CA GLU A 720 -3.92 -24.15 -1.15
C GLU A 720 -2.72 -24.80 -0.48
N ALA A 721 -1.61 -25.02 -1.20
CA ALA A 721 -0.39 -25.58 -0.63
C ALA A 721 0.41 -24.51 0.15
N ILE A 722 1.31 -24.93 1.06
CA ILE A 722 2.09 -23.99 1.90
C ILE A 722 2.90 -23.00 1.06
N TYR A 723 3.50 -23.42 -0.06
CA TYR A 723 4.26 -22.48 -0.90
C TYR A 723 3.35 -21.39 -1.51
N GLN A 724 2.11 -21.72 -1.90
CA GLN A 724 1.13 -20.76 -2.43
C GLN A 724 0.66 -19.81 -1.33
N TRP A 725 0.43 -20.36 -0.14
CA TRP A 725 0.08 -19.61 1.05
C TRP A 725 1.17 -18.61 1.46
N VAL A 726 2.45 -19.02 1.41
CA VAL A 726 3.60 -18.13 1.65
C VAL A 726 3.67 -17.02 0.60
N ASP A 727 3.43 -17.34 -0.67
CA ASP A 727 3.44 -16.37 -1.76
C ASP A 727 2.29 -15.35 -1.64
N ARG A 728 1.12 -15.79 -1.15
CA ARG A 728 -0.07 -14.93 -0.94
C ARG A 728 0.06 -14.02 0.27
N LEU A 729 0.42 -14.55 1.44
CA LEU A 729 0.51 -13.77 2.68
C LEU A 729 1.83 -12.99 2.78
N GLY A 730 2.89 -13.48 2.15
CA GLY A 730 4.23 -12.95 2.27
C GLY A 730 4.95 -13.46 3.53
N LEU A 731 6.21 -13.86 3.35
CA LEU A 731 7.06 -14.39 4.43
C LEU A 731 7.20 -13.43 5.62
N VAL A 732 7.25 -12.13 5.37
CA VAL A 732 7.39 -11.10 6.42
C VAL A 732 6.18 -11.11 7.34
N HIS A 733 4.97 -11.14 6.78
CA HIS A 733 3.74 -11.17 7.57
C HIS A 733 3.63 -12.45 8.42
N ILE A 734 3.98 -13.60 7.85
CA ILE A 734 3.98 -14.87 8.58
C ILE A 734 4.97 -14.82 9.77
N ARG A 735 6.12 -14.15 9.59
CA ARG A 735 7.07 -13.92 10.69
C ARG A 735 6.52 -13.01 11.77
N GLU A 736 5.91 -11.88 11.40
CA GLU A 736 5.30 -10.95 12.36
C GLU A 736 4.32 -11.68 13.29
N MET A 737 3.45 -12.51 12.70
CA MET A 737 2.43 -13.27 13.44
C MET A 737 2.98 -14.36 14.36
N LEU A 738 4.07 -15.02 13.99
CA LEU A 738 4.64 -16.15 14.75
C LEU A 738 5.78 -15.74 15.68
N PHE A 739 6.43 -14.60 15.44
CA PHE A 739 7.53 -14.11 16.27
C PHE A 739 6.99 -13.30 17.46
N GLU A 740 5.82 -12.68 17.31
CA GLU A 740 5.07 -12.13 18.44
C GLU A 740 4.65 -13.26 19.40
N GLU A 741 5.17 -13.22 20.62
CA GLU A 741 5.04 -14.32 21.59
C GLU A 741 3.60 -14.56 22.02
N ASP A 742 2.81 -13.49 22.19
CA ASP A 742 1.40 -13.57 22.58
C ASP A 742 0.57 -14.26 21.49
N MET A 743 0.79 -13.88 20.22
CA MET A 743 0.10 -14.47 19.08
C MET A 743 0.47 -15.94 18.89
N ARG A 744 1.76 -16.29 18.98
CA ARG A 744 2.22 -17.69 18.94
C ARG A 744 1.62 -18.51 20.08
N THR A 745 1.55 -17.95 21.28
CA THR A 745 0.96 -18.62 22.45
C THR A 745 -0.53 -18.87 22.23
N GLN A 746 -1.25 -17.91 21.66
CA GLN A 746 -2.66 -18.06 21.31
C GLN A 746 -2.88 -19.15 20.26
N LEU A 747 -2.06 -19.21 19.21
CA LEU A 747 -2.11 -20.28 18.20
C LEU A 747 -1.90 -21.66 18.84
N LEU A 748 -0.91 -21.82 19.72
CA LEU A 748 -0.67 -23.08 20.41
C LEU A 748 -1.81 -23.46 21.35
N LYS A 749 -2.50 -22.48 21.94
CA LYS A 749 -3.70 -22.70 22.76
C LYS A 749 -4.88 -23.16 21.91
N ASN A 750 -5.12 -22.52 20.76
CA ASN A 750 -6.15 -22.93 19.79
C ASN A 750 -5.90 -24.37 19.33
N LEU A 751 -4.66 -24.68 18.96
CA LEU A 751 -4.24 -26.02 18.55
C LEU A 751 -4.60 -27.08 19.60
N ARG A 752 -4.25 -26.84 20.88
CA ARG A 752 -4.58 -27.77 21.98
C ARG A 752 -6.09 -27.92 22.20
N SER A 753 -6.84 -26.82 22.09
CA SER A 753 -8.30 -26.83 22.21
C SER A 753 -8.93 -27.72 21.12
N ASP A 754 -8.48 -27.56 19.88
CA ASP A 754 -9.02 -28.28 18.72
C ASP A 754 -8.72 -29.78 18.81
N ILE A 755 -7.50 -30.15 19.21
CA ILE A 755 -7.12 -31.56 19.45
C ILE A 755 -8.00 -32.17 20.54
N SER A 756 -8.25 -31.44 21.64
CA SER A 756 -9.10 -31.94 22.73
C SER A 756 -10.54 -32.21 22.27
N LEU A 757 -11.10 -31.33 21.43
CA LEU A 757 -12.42 -31.52 20.83
C LEU A 757 -12.48 -32.78 19.95
N LEU A 758 -11.48 -32.99 19.10
CA LEU A 758 -11.36 -34.15 18.21
C LEU A 758 -11.16 -35.47 18.97
N GLN A 759 -10.40 -35.46 20.06
CA GLN A 759 -10.21 -36.63 20.93
C GLN A 759 -11.49 -37.00 21.67
N ASN A 760 -12.27 -36.02 22.14
CA ASN A 760 -13.56 -36.27 22.79
C ASN A 760 -14.62 -36.84 21.83
N LEU A 761 -14.59 -36.45 20.55
CA LEU A 761 -15.43 -37.03 19.50
C LEU A 761 -15.13 -38.50 19.24
N SER A 762 -13.85 -38.85 19.11
CA SER A 762 -13.40 -40.23 18.88
C SER A 762 -13.65 -41.16 20.09
N ALA A 763 -13.82 -40.59 21.29
CA ALA A 763 -14.19 -41.31 22.51
C ALA A 763 -15.72 -41.52 22.70
N GLY A 764 -16.57 -41.07 21.76
CA GLY A 764 -18.02 -41.34 21.77
C GLY A 764 -18.85 -40.53 22.78
N LYS A 765 -18.33 -39.43 23.33
CA LYS A 765 -19.08 -38.58 24.28
C LYS A 765 -20.15 -37.74 23.59
N THR A 766 -21.36 -37.71 24.15
CA THR A 766 -22.50 -36.96 23.61
C THR A 766 -22.26 -35.44 23.69
N PRO A 767 -22.87 -34.61 22.83
CA PRO A 767 -22.76 -33.15 22.92
C PRO A 767 -23.13 -32.56 24.29
N TYR A 768 -24.08 -33.20 24.99
CA TYR A 768 -24.55 -32.76 26.32
C TYR A 768 -23.53 -33.00 27.44
N GLU A 769 -22.70 -34.06 27.33
CA GLU A 769 -21.62 -34.34 28.29
C GLU A 769 -20.43 -33.37 28.14
N ARG A 770 -20.35 -32.64 27.02
CA ARG A 770 -19.27 -31.68 26.71
C ARG A 770 -19.47 -30.32 27.37
N MET A 771 -20.72 -29.93 27.64
CA MET A 771 -21.04 -28.61 28.21
C MET A 771 -20.70 -28.50 29.71
N LYS A 772 -20.51 -29.62 30.41
CA LYS A 772 -20.20 -29.66 31.86
C LYS A 772 -18.71 -29.57 32.19
N LEU A 773 -17.82 -29.53 31.20
CA LEU A 773 -16.36 -29.45 31.41
C LEU A 773 -15.82 -28.01 31.34
N PHE A 774 -16.70 -27.02 31.19
CA PHE A 774 -16.37 -25.59 31.09
C PHE A 774 -16.93 -24.74 32.25
N ASP A 775 -17.32 -25.40 33.36
CA ASP A 775 -17.50 -24.75 34.67
C ASP A 775 -16.30 -25.04 35.59
#